data_AF-A0A4S2RZ80-F1
#
_entry.id   AF-A0A4S2RZ80-F1
#
_cell.length_a   1.000
_cell.length_b   1.000
_cell.length_c   1.000
_cell.angle_alpha   90.00
_cell.angle_beta   90.00
_cell.angle_gamma   90.00
#
_symmetry.space_group_name_H-M   'P 1'
#
loop_
_entity.id
_entity.type
_entity.pdbx_description
1 polymer ?
#
loop_
_entity_poly.entity_id
_entity_poly.type
_entity_poly.pdbx_seq_one_letter_code
_entity_poly.pdbx_strand_id
1 'polypeptide(L)'
;MIFNSGGYLTPPSKRAPEHVALAYVRDHRGEFGLTAEQAAQLVVISTYPTKHNGAQQVTIGQSIDGMRVHGGLLTATVDKRGRLVILGGAVVTAEPAGSVELTAKQALDHAAEAQGARAQQELTGTDNRDKGKQKFKNVYAKRLTKPNDVTAELVWFPTDSGRELRPAWLTDIEVSGTSWYQTVVDAADGKVLSRESRYHHAGPEGTVFTAQHPDVAGAARTVTPFTGRDGSWVAGRLTQGNNANAYRDEDGDNTVPDTGNDALRPQSPASGDPAYQHFNYTFNDTWRTNASATQANLDADVNPVVTQLFYYTNVMHDYLYGLGFDEASRNFQVDNFGRGGSGNDPVLAEAQDGWDLGCLDNSTQANAIRCTNNANFGTPGDGASPRMQMYMWQPLGRPWRDGSLDGDVIAHEYGHGVSNRLVGGGNLGVGAQTGALGEGWSDTISFLKWGDATVGEYVTGNTATGIRTQAYDTSTEKWGTFRPARGVHRNGEIWAATMYDIREAKGVAFTQQLVIDGMKNTVSAPSYLDARDGILAADMTNNAGANQCLLWRVFAGRGMGEAAASSADQTTVTADETVPAACRPTANAGGPYTTGEGTDVTLSAAGSAKGSAPSAGNLTTYAWDLDNDGQYDDATGAGATFARVGQDGVFTVGLRVTDGAGNTATDSTTVTVENVAPAVSLESVPPAGENSPVTLTGGIGDPGWLDPLTATVDWGDGAGPQALAGTLENVRPDATLGFTAAHTYGDDGTFTIEVCGSDDDTRSCRSLDATVTNTDPNAAISADGQTTYNGQKAFIAHAGTPITVKGTSTDPGSDDLDLTWLWGEGTSDDLVSLVNPPATDPDPSPPVQPRNVTAAKSHAYPAACLSTLTFTGRDDDAGTASDTAAVITTGNALRARNQAYWMGEYDGRAPNGFTSGQRACLLGVASFMSAVYGPLTEAQAYAILSSGSPQPGPLVSQQLLAAWLNFANGSYDLATPVDTNGDWKTDSTFGAAMARAEAVYNNPASTRDQLQSQVDVLLRFNVRDGG
;
A
#
# COMPACT_ATOMS: atom_id res chain seq x y z
N MET A 1 -2.01 -3.33 -55.17
CA MET A 1 -2.36 -4.72 -54.78
C MET A 1 -3.68 -4.66 -54.01
N ILE A 2 -4.64 -5.53 -54.34
CA ILE A 2 -5.96 -5.59 -53.70
C ILE A 2 -6.04 -6.90 -52.91
N PHE A 3 -6.20 -6.78 -51.60
CA PHE A 3 -6.38 -7.89 -50.68
C PHE A 3 -7.34 -7.47 -49.57
N ASN A 4 -8.33 -8.31 -49.28
CA ASN A 4 -9.27 -8.06 -48.19
C ASN A 4 -8.84 -8.86 -46.96
N SER A 5 -8.26 -8.19 -45.96
CA SER A 5 -7.81 -8.83 -44.72
C SER A 5 -8.92 -9.53 -43.92
N GLY A 6 -10.18 -9.17 -44.16
CA GLY A 6 -11.36 -9.78 -43.53
C GLY A 6 -12.03 -10.90 -44.34
N GLY A 7 -11.54 -11.27 -45.53
CA GLY A 7 -12.21 -12.30 -46.33
C GLY A 7 -11.71 -12.47 -47.77
N TYR A 8 -12.63 -12.53 -48.72
CA TYR A 8 -12.36 -12.74 -50.15
C TYR A 8 -12.83 -11.52 -50.95
N LEU A 9 -12.21 -11.26 -52.11
CA LEU A 9 -12.59 -10.18 -53.02
C LEU A 9 -13.90 -10.47 -53.77
N THR A 10 -14.25 -11.75 -53.92
CA THR A 10 -15.51 -12.18 -54.54
C THR A 10 -16.19 -13.30 -53.75
N PRO A 11 -17.52 -13.42 -53.84
CA PRO A 11 -18.25 -14.59 -53.32
C PRO A 11 -17.90 -15.87 -54.13
N PRO A 12 -18.24 -17.07 -53.60
CA PRO A 12 -18.02 -18.34 -54.31
C PRO A 12 -18.64 -18.36 -55.71
N SER A 13 -17.92 -18.95 -56.68
CA SER A 13 -18.35 -19.02 -58.08
C SER A 13 -18.05 -20.38 -58.70
N LYS A 14 -18.90 -20.82 -59.63
CA LYS A 14 -18.66 -22.01 -60.47
C LYS A 14 -18.01 -21.67 -61.82
N ARG A 15 -17.79 -20.38 -62.11
CA ARG A 15 -17.13 -19.94 -63.35
C ARG A 15 -15.66 -20.38 -63.34
N ALA A 16 -15.10 -20.55 -64.54
CA ALA A 16 -13.68 -20.81 -64.70
C ALA A 16 -12.85 -19.70 -63.99
N PRO A 17 -11.75 -20.03 -63.30
CA PRO A 17 -10.92 -19.06 -62.55
C PRO A 17 -10.49 -17.85 -63.38
N GLU A 18 -10.17 -18.07 -64.66
CA GLU A 18 -9.84 -17.07 -65.67
C GLU A 18 -10.94 -16.02 -65.78
N HIS A 19 -12.18 -16.48 -65.83
CA HIS A 19 -13.36 -15.63 -65.94
C HIS A 19 -13.68 -14.92 -64.63
N VAL A 20 -13.38 -15.52 -63.47
CA VAL A 20 -13.57 -14.86 -62.17
C VAL A 20 -12.62 -13.68 -62.03
N ALA A 21 -11.33 -13.91 -62.28
CA ALA A 21 -10.31 -12.87 -62.17
C ALA A 21 -10.48 -11.76 -63.23
N LEU A 22 -10.68 -12.14 -64.50
CA LEU A 22 -10.82 -11.16 -65.59
C LEU A 22 -12.12 -10.34 -65.50
N ALA A 23 -13.22 -10.95 -65.07
CA ALA A 23 -14.46 -10.21 -64.84
C ALA A 23 -14.30 -9.21 -63.69
N TYR A 24 -13.66 -9.61 -62.60
CA TYR A 24 -13.43 -8.71 -61.47
C TYR A 24 -12.69 -7.43 -61.89
N VAL A 25 -11.60 -7.55 -62.65
CA VAL A 25 -10.83 -6.38 -63.13
C VAL A 25 -11.66 -5.49 -64.06
N ARG A 26 -12.49 -6.08 -64.94
CA ARG A 26 -13.34 -5.31 -65.87
C ARG A 26 -14.49 -4.60 -65.17
N ASP A 27 -15.10 -5.25 -64.20
CA ASP A 27 -16.21 -4.70 -63.41
C ASP A 27 -15.72 -3.57 -62.48
N HIS A 28 -14.49 -3.67 -61.99
CA HIS A 28 -13.84 -2.70 -61.09
C HIS A 28 -12.79 -1.83 -61.81
N ARG A 29 -12.90 -1.65 -63.13
CA ARG A 29 -11.89 -0.96 -63.97
C ARG A 29 -11.47 0.43 -63.47
N GLY A 30 -12.36 1.13 -62.76
CA GLY A 30 -12.08 2.45 -62.16
C GLY A 30 -11.00 2.39 -61.07
N GLU A 31 -10.91 1.29 -60.32
CA GLU A 31 -9.87 1.07 -59.30
C GLU A 31 -8.47 0.91 -59.92
N PHE A 32 -8.42 0.59 -61.22
CA PHE A 32 -7.19 0.42 -61.99
C PHE A 32 -6.93 1.60 -62.93
N GLY A 33 -7.77 2.64 -62.91
CA GLY A 33 -7.68 3.78 -63.82
C GLY A 33 -7.90 3.44 -65.30
N LEU A 34 -8.50 2.28 -65.62
CA LEU A 34 -8.68 1.80 -66.98
C LEU A 34 -9.99 2.31 -67.61
N THR A 35 -9.92 2.67 -68.90
CA THR A 35 -11.13 2.87 -69.72
C THR A 35 -11.81 1.52 -70.05
N ALA A 36 -13.03 1.57 -70.60
CA ALA A 36 -13.73 0.36 -71.01
C ALA A 36 -12.96 -0.36 -72.14
N GLU A 37 -12.39 0.40 -73.07
CA GLU A 37 -11.57 -0.10 -74.17
C GLU A 37 -10.28 -0.76 -73.66
N GLN A 38 -9.58 -0.12 -72.71
CA GLN A 38 -8.35 -0.66 -72.13
C GLN A 38 -8.61 -1.92 -71.28
N ALA A 39 -9.73 -1.98 -70.55
CA ALA A 39 -10.12 -3.19 -69.83
C ALA A 39 -10.48 -4.36 -70.76
N ALA A 40 -10.95 -4.08 -71.98
CA ALA A 40 -11.22 -5.10 -72.99
C ALA A 40 -9.92 -5.71 -73.59
N GLN A 41 -8.82 -4.94 -73.59
CA GLN A 41 -7.49 -5.36 -74.05
C GLN A 41 -6.75 -6.28 -73.06
N LEU A 42 -7.31 -6.50 -71.87
CA LEU A 42 -6.79 -7.48 -70.91
C LEU A 42 -7.12 -8.91 -71.36
N VAL A 43 -6.08 -9.76 -71.37
CA VAL A 43 -6.14 -11.16 -71.78
C VAL A 43 -5.52 -12.04 -70.69
N VAL A 44 -6.07 -13.24 -70.50
CA VAL A 44 -5.44 -14.23 -69.60
C VAL A 44 -4.26 -14.85 -70.33
N ILE A 45 -3.06 -14.69 -69.78
CA ILE A 45 -1.81 -15.21 -70.33
C ILE A 45 -1.56 -16.63 -69.84
N SER A 46 -1.85 -16.90 -68.57
CA SER A 46 -1.66 -18.23 -68.00
C SER A 46 -2.66 -18.50 -66.89
N THR A 47 -3.04 -19.77 -66.76
CA THR A 47 -3.73 -20.26 -65.57
C THR A 47 -3.25 -21.65 -65.23
N TYR A 48 -2.93 -21.88 -63.95
CA TYR A 48 -2.46 -23.17 -63.49
C TYR A 48 -2.85 -23.46 -62.03
N PRO A 49 -3.10 -24.74 -61.69
CA PRO A 49 -3.41 -25.13 -60.33
C PRO A 49 -2.16 -25.19 -59.46
N THR A 50 -2.30 -24.70 -58.23
CA THR A 50 -1.37 -24.95 -57.13
C THR A 50 -1.65 -26.35 -56.58
N LYS A 51 -0.76 -27.29 -56.87
CA LYS A 51 -1.00 -28.74 -56.67
C LYS A 51 -1.45 -29.14 -55.27
N HIS A 52 -0.96 -28.49 -54.21
CA HIS A 52 -1.23 -28.90 -52.83
C HIS A 52 -2.57 -28.41 -52.26
N ASN A 53 -3.14 -27.32 -52.79
CA ASN A 53 -4.36 -26.71 -52.23
C ASN A 53 -5.49 -26.49 -53.27
N GLY A 54 -5.21 -26.73 -54.56
CA GLY A 54 -6.17 -26.58 -55.65
C GLY A 54 -6.52 -25.13 -55.99
N ALA A 55 -5.82 -24.13 -55.42
CA ALA A 55 -5.98 -22.74 -55.81
C ALA A 55 -5.40 -22.51 -57.20
N GLN A 56 -6.07 -21.68 -57.99
CA GLN A 56 -5.75 -21.40 -59.38
C GLN A 56 -5.03 -20.07 -59.45
N GLN A 57 -3.80 -20.09 -59.98
CA GLN A 57 -3.01 -18.90 -60.23
C GLN A 57 -3.34 -18.41 -61.63
N VAL A 58 -3.86 -17.20 -61.75
CA VAL A 58 -4.26 -16.58 -63.01
C VAL A 58 -3.36 -15.38 -63.25
N THR A 59 -2.67 -15.35 -64.39
CA THR A 59 -1.94 -14.17 -64.85
C THR A 59 -2.73 -13.53 -65.98
N ILE A 60 -3.12 -12.28 -65.78
CA ILE A 60 -3.77 -11.42 -66.78
C ILE A 60 -2.71 -10.45 -67.29
N GLY A 61 -2.59 -10.28 -68.60
CA GLY A 61 -1.74 -9.23 -69.16
C GLY A 61 -2.48 -8.35 -70.14
N GLN A 62 -1.87 -7.22 -70.45
CA GLN A 62 -2.39 -6.25 -71.38
C GLN A 62 -1.81 -6.49 -72.79
N SER A 63 -2.69 -6.55 -73.78
CA SER A 63 -2.33 -6.73 -75.19
C SER A 63 -3.01 -5.69 -76.06
N ILE A 64 -2.23 -4.88 -76.76
CA ILE A 64 -2.73 -3.82 -77.64
C ILE A 64 -2.25 -4.12 -79.06
N ASP A 65 -3.18 -4.22 -80.00
CA ASP A 65 -2.93 -4.61 -81.40
C ASP A 65 -2.11 -5.90 -81.56
N GLY A 66 -2.29 -6.85 -80.63
CA GLY A 66 -1.58 -8.13 -80.64
C GLY A 66 -0.13 -8.07 -80.14
N MET A 67 0.33 -6.92 -79.63
CA MET A 67 1.61 -6.77 -78.95
C MET A 67 1.38 -6.65 -77.44
N ARG A 68 2.16 -7.37 -76.64
CA ARG A 68 2.04 -7.26 -75.19
C ARG A 68 2.60 -5.93 -74.71
N VAL A 69 1.99 -5.38 -73.66
CA VAL A 69 2.55 -4.25 -72.92
C VAL A 69 3.57 -4.77 -71.91
N HIS A 70 4.82 -4.35 -72.05
CA HIS A 70 5.89 -4.70 -71.11
C HIS A 70 5.58 -4.10 -69.73
N GLY A 71 5.64 -4.91 -68.67
CA GLY A 71 5.25 -4.52 -67.30
C GLY A 71 3.74 -4.51 -67.01
N GLY A 72 2.88 -4.61 -68.03
CA GLY A 72 1.41 -4.62 -67.88
C GLY A 72 0.84 -5.99 -67.51
N LEU A 73 1.10 -6.45 -66.29
CA LEU A 73 0.66 -7.74 -65.76
C LEU A 73 -0.10 -7.61 -64.43
N LEU A 74 -1.20 -8.34 -64.30
CA LEU A 74 -1.93 -8.59 -63.05
C LEU A 74 -1.86 -10.07 -62.70
N THR A 75 -1.60 -10.36 -61.44
CA THR A 75 -1.62 -11.70 -60.85
C THR A 75 -2.83 -11.82 -59.95
N ALA A 76 -3.56 -12.91 -60.08
CA ALA A 76 -4.75 -13.21 -59.30
C ALA A 76 -4.72 -14.65 -58.78
N THR A 77 -5.17 -14.86 -57.55
CA THR A 77 -5.35 -16.20 -56.98
C THR A 77 -6.84 -16.46 -56.74
N VAL A 78 -7.37 -17.51 -57.35
CA VAL A 78 -8.75 -17.97 -57.14
C VAL A 78 -8.73 -19.28 -56.38
N ASP A 79 -9.42 -19.37 -55.25
CA ASP A 79 -9.42 -20.58 -54.44
C ASP A 79 -10.21 -21.74 -55.08
N LYS A 80 -10.14 -22.93 -54.46
CA LYS A 80 -10.85 -24.13 -54.94
C LYS A 80 -12.39 -24.01 -54.97
N ARG A 81 -12.96 -22.95 -54.37
CA ARG A 81 -14.40 -22.65 -54.36
C ARG A 81 -14.75 -21.51 -55.33
N GLY A 82 -13.81 -21.09 -56.17
CA GLY A 82 -14.00 -20.04 -57.17
C GLY A 82 -14.05 -18.62 -56.60
N ARG A 83 -13.50 -18.39 -55.40
CA ARG A 83 -13.41 -17.06 -54.77
C ARG A 83 -12.07 -16.40 -55.10
N LEU A 84 -12.09 -15.14 -55.49
CA LEU A 84 -10.88 -14.36 -55.70
C LEU A 84 -10.29 -13.96 -54.34
N VAL A 85 -9.06 -14.38 -54.06
CA VAL A 85 -8.39 -14.20 -52.77
C VAL A 85 -7.57 -12.91 -52.77
N ILE A 86 -6.77 -12.73 -53.82
CA ILE A 86 -5.85 -11.61 -53.99
C ILE A 86 -5.76 -11.30 -55.48
N LEU A 87 -5.63 -10.02 -55.80
CA LEU A 87 -5.37 -9.55 -57.15
C LEU A 87 -4.42 -8.35 -57.09
N GLY A 88 -3.33 -8.37 -57.84
CA GLY A 88 -2.35 -7.29 -57.81
C GLY A 88 -1.36 -7.35 -58.95
N GLY A 89 -0.81 -6.19 -59.30
CA GLY A 89 0.13 -6.01 -60.39
C GLY A 89 -0.01 -4.60 -60.96
N ALA A 90 0.45 -4.40 -62.19
CA ALA A 90 0.41 -3.13 -62.89
C ALA A 90 -0.30 -3.27 -64.24
N VAL A 91 -1.05 -2.23 -64.62
CA VAL A 91 -1.66 -2.05 -65.95
C VAL A 91 -1.32 -0.65 -66.43
N VAL A 92 -1.13 -0.48 -67.73
CA VAL A 92 -0.72 0.81 -68.30
C VAL A 92 -1.92 1.49 -68.94
N THR A 93 -2.14 2.76 -68.61
CA THR A 93 -3.27 3.58 -69.10
C THR A 93 -2.88 4.54 -70.23
N ALA A 94 -1.61 4.56 -70.62
CA ALA A 94 -1.07 5.39 -71.70
C ALA A 94 -1.47 4.86 -73.09
N GLU A 95 -1.59 5.78 -74.05
CA GLU A 95 -2.00 5.45 -75.42
C GLU A 95 -0.81 5.09 -76.33
N PRO A 96 -1.00 4.17 -77.30
CA PRO A 96 0.03 3.81 -78.29
C PRO A 96 0.45 4.97 -79.19
N ALA A 97 1.77 5.20 -79.31
CA ALA A 97 2.37 6.20 -80.18
C ALA A 97 3.72 5.72 -80.76
N GLY A 98 4.01 6.07 -82.02
CA GLY A 98 5.28 5.78 -82.70
C GLY A 98 5.22 4.71 -83.80
N SER A 99 6.36 4.47 -84.47
CA SER A 99 6.50 3.51 -85.58
C SER A 99 7.61 2.47 -85.32
N VAL A 100 7.58 1.38 -86.12
CA VAL A 100 8.57 0.29 -86.06
C VAL A 100 9.45 0.37 -87.30
N GLU A 101 10.68 0.87 -87.14
CA GLU A 101 11.65 1.05 -88.23
C GLU A 101 12.78 0.01 -88.21
N LEU A 102 13.15 -0.48 -87.03
CA LEU A 102 14.20 -1.47 -86.87
C LEU A 102 13.68 -2.90 -87.00
N THR A 103 14.48 -3.76 -87.63
CA THR A 103 14.29 -5.21 -87.60
C THR A 103 14.78 -5.81 -86.29
N ALA A 104 14.38 -7.05 -86.01
CA ALA A 104 14.81 -7.79 -84.82
C ALA A 104 16.35 -7.92 -84.71
N LYS A 105 17.06 -8.14 -85.84
CA LYS A 105 18.53 -8.22 -85.82
C LYS A 105 19.18 -6.88 -85.53
N GLN A 106 18.69 -5.78 -86.12
CA GLN A 106 19.21 -4.44 -85.85
C GLN A 106 19.06 -4.07 -84.38
N ALA A 107 17.92 -4.38 -83.78
CA ALA A 107 17.71 -4.17 -82.35
C ALA A 107 18.64 -5.03 -81.46
N LEU A 108 18.92 -6.28 -81.86
CA LEU A 108 19.89 -7.14 -81.17
C LEU A 108 21.32 -6.58 -81.27
N ASP A 109 21.71 -6.00 -82.40
CA ASP A 109 23.00 -5.35 -82.56
C ASP A 109 23.14 -4.12 -81.65
N HIS A 110 22.11 -3.26 -81.57
CA HIS A 110 22.08 -2.13 -80.64
C HIS A 110 22.14 -2.58 -79.17
N ALA A 111 21.40 -3.63 -78.80
CA ALA A 111 21.43 -4.20 -77.45
C ALA A 111 22.79 -4.83 -77.09
N ALA A 112 23.46 -5.46 -78.07
CA ALA A 112 24.80 -6.02 -77.89
C ALA A 112 25.87 -4.93 -77.75
N GLU A 113 25.79 -3.88 -78.57
CA GLU A 113 26.72 -2.75 -78.52
C GLU A 113 26.62 -2.01 -77.18
N ALA A 114 25.42 -1.87 -76.63
CA ALA A 114 25.21 -1.32 -75.29
C ALA A 114 25.91 -2.14 -74.19
N GLN A 115 26.20 -3.43 -74.43
CA GLN A 115 26.98 -4.30 -73.54
C GLN A 115 28.47 -4.37 -73.91
N GLY A 116 28.94 -3.53 -74.83
CA GLY A 116 30.33 -3.56 -75.32
C GLY A 116 30.65 -4.79 -76.18
N ALA A 117 29.62 -5.47 -76.71
CA ALA A 117 29.77 -6.63 -77.58
C ALA A 117 29.43 -6.28 -79.03
N ARG A 118 29.99 -7.05 -79.96
CA ARG A 118 29.67 -6.98 -81.39
C ARG A 118 29.50 -8.41 -81.91
N ALA A 119 28.66 -8.57 -82.92
CA ALA A 119 28.46 -9.86 -83.56
C ALA A 119 29.80 -10.40 -84.11
N GLN A 120 30.13 -11.64 -83.74
CA GLN A 120 31.34 -12.32 -84.25
C GLN A 120 31.14 -12.91 -85.65
N GLN A 121 29.87 -13.13 -86.02
CA GLN A 121 29.41 -13.62 -87.31
C GLN A 121 27.98 -13.12 -87.56
N GLU A 122 27.50 -13.19 -88.80
CA GLU A 122 26.14 -12.76 -89.15
C GLU A 122 25.06 -13.60 -88.44
N LEU A 123 24.02 -12.95 -87.93
CA LEU A 123 22.85 -13.64 -87.37
C LEU A 123 22.11 -14.38 -88.49
N THR A 124 21.97 -15.71 -88.35
CA THR A 124 21.24 -16.56 -89.30
C THR A 124 19.77 -16.74 -88.87
N GLY A 125 18.85 -16.60 -89.83
CA GLY A 125 17.39 -16.65 -89.59
C GLY A 125 16.63 -15.51 -90.29
N THR A 126 15.30 -15.60 -90.29
CA THR A 126 14.41 -14.55 -90.83
C THR A 126 14.57 -13.27 -90.03
N ASP A 127 14.86 -12.16 -90.70
CA ASP A 127 14.94 -10.83 -90.10
C ASP A 127 13.81 -9.96 -90.61
N ASN A 128 12.90 -9.57 -89.73
CA ASN A 128 11.73 -8.79 -90.12
C ASN A 128 11.21 -7.98 -88.93
N ARG A 129 10.11 -7.26 -89.17
CA ARG A 129 9.41 -6.41 -88.19
C ARG A 129 8.15 -7.09 -87.63
N ASP A 130 8.07 -8.43 -87.72
CA ASP A 130 6.87 -9.17 -87.35
C ASP A 130 6.63 -9.10 -85.83
N LYS A 131 5.34 -9.08 -85.47
CA LYS A 131 4.88 -9.14 -84.08
C LYS A 131 5.18 -10.53 -83.49
N GLY A 132 5.61 -10.55 -82.24
CA GLY A 132 5.95 -11.79 -81.52
C GLY A 132 7.45 -11.99 -81.31
N LYS A 133 7.79 -13.05 -80.57
CA LYS A 133 9.16 -13.32 -80.13
C LYS A 133 9.96 -14.06 -81.21
N GLN A 134 10.99 -13.40 -81.73
CA GLN A 134 11.97 -13.96 -82.66
C GLN A 134 13.17 -14.49 -81.89
N LYS A 135 13.80 -15.55 -82.41
CA LYS A 135 14.88 -16.28 -81.73
C LYS A 135 16.01 -16.58 -82.71
N PHE A 136 17.24 -16.27 -82.32
CA PHE A 136 18.43 -16.45 -83.15
C PHE A 136 19.55 -17.16 -82.37
N LYS A 137 20.48 -17.79 -83.10
CA LYS A 137 21.70 -18.33 -82.50
C LYS A 137 22.56 -17.17 -81.98
N ASN A 138 23.13 -17.32 -80.79
CA ASN A 138 23.92 -16.27 -80.18
C ASN A 138 25.31 -16.16 -80.81
N VAL A 139 25.55 -15.03 -81.47
CA VAL A 139 26.81 -14.69 -82.16
C VAL A 139 27.61 -13.62 -81.42
N TYR A 140 27.11 -13.14 -80.28
CA TYR A 140 27.68 -12.04 -79.50
C TYR A 140 28.54 -12.55 -78.34
N ALA A 141 28.24 -13.76 -77.85
CA ALA A 141 28.88 -14.38 -76.70
C ALA A 141 30.40 -14.60 -76.88
N LYS A 142 31.17 -14.22 -75.85
CA LYS A 142 32.62 -14.47 -75.77
C LYS A 142 32.92 -15.43 -74.62
N ARG A 143 33.79 -16.42 -74.87
CA ARG A 143 34.32 -17.35 -73.85
C ARG A 143 33.26 -18.20 -73.13
N LEU A 144 32.08 -18.37 -73.74
CA LEU A 144 31.04 -19.28 -73.28
C LEU A 144 31.05 -20.54 -74.14
N THR A 145 31.08 -21.72 -73.50
CA THR A 145 31.07 -23.02 -74.19
C THR A 145 29.70 -23.39 -74.76
N LYS A 146 28.62 -22.83 -74.20
CA LYS A 146 27.24 -23.05 -74.67
C LYS A 146 26.36 -21.82 -74.35
N PRO A 147 26.50 -20.71 -75.10
CA PRO A 147 25.70 -19.51 -74.86
C PRO A 147 24.22 -19.75 -75.16
N ASN A 148 23.34 -19.09 -74.41
CA ASN A 148 21.90 -19.10 -74.68
C ASN A 148 21.58 -18.38 -75.99
N ASP A 149 20.61 -18.89 -76.74
CA ASP A 149 20.08 -18.24 -77.94
C ASP A 149 19.57 -16.83 -77.60
N VAL A 150 19.81 -15.85 -78.48
CA VAL A 150 19.32 -14.48 -78.29
C VAL A 150 17.89 -14.35 -78.80
N THR A 151 17.11 -13.48 -78.16
CA THR A 151 15.71 -13.26 -78.55
C THR A 151 15.39 -11.79 -78.66
N ALA A 152 14.46 -11.45 -79.55
CA ALA A 152 13.91 -10.11 -79.70
C ALA A 152 12.39 -10.22 -79.88
N GLU A 153 11.62 -9.51 -79.07
CA GLU A 153 10.16 -9.50 -79.12
C GLU A 153 9.66 -8.07 -79.24
N LEU A 154 8.82 -7.80 -80.23
CA LEU A 154 8.20 -6.49 -80.37
C LEU A 154 7.08 -6.31 -79.32
N VAL A 155 7.21 -5.30 -78.47
CA VAL A 155 6.33 -5.00 -77.33
C VAL A 155 5.95 -3.51 -77.31
N TRP A 156 4.88 -3.19 -76.59
CA TRP A 156 4.61 -1.81 -76.16
C TRP A 156 5.37 -1.54 -74.87
N PHE A 157 6.18 -0.49 -74.83
CA PHE A 157 6.93 -0.06 -73.66
C PHE A 157 6.42 1.30 -73.16
N PRO A 158 6.03 1.43 -71.88
CA PRO A 158 5.65 2.72 -71.30
C PRO A 158 6.87 3.63 -71.17
N THR A 159 6.76 4.86 -71.68
CA THR A 159 7.83 5.85 -71.52
C THR A 159 7.87 6.44 -70.10
N ASP A 160 9.01 6.97 -69.68
CA ASP A 160 9.22 7.56 -68.34
C ASP A 160 8.25 8.69 -67.99
N SER A 161 7.65 9.34 -68.99
CA SER A 161 6.62 10.36 -68.80
C SER A 161 5.25 9.79 -68.38
N GLY A 162 5.05 8.48 -68.51
CA GLY A 162 3.78 7.79 -68.27
C GLY A 162 2.64 8.17 -69.22
N ARG A 163 2.90 9.02 -70.24
CA ARG A 163 1.87 9.58 -71.13
C ARG A 163 1.68 8.81 -72.43
N GLU A 164 2.69 8.06 -72.88
CA GLU A 164 2.69 7.35 -74.17
C GLU A 164 3.31 5.95 -74.06
N LEU A 165 2.75 5.01 -74.82
CA LEU A 165 3.30 3.67 -75.08
C LEU A 165 4.04 3.68 -76.41
N ARG A 166 5.34 3.31 -76.41
CA ARG A 166 6.15 3.26 -77.63
C ARG A 166 6.44 1.83 -78.07
N PRO A 167 6.48 1.54 -79.38
CA PRO A 167 6.89 0.22 -79.84
C PRO A 167 8.40 0.04 -79.60
N ALA A 168 8.77 -1.08 -79.01
CA ALA A 168 10.16 -1.39 -78.68
C ALA A 168 10.45 -2.88 -78.81
N TRP A 169 11.70 -3.22 -79.10
CA TRP A 169 12.22 -4.57 -79.10
C TRP A 169 12.71 -4.94 -77.70
N LEU A 170 12.00 -5.85 -77.04
CA LEU A 170 12.47 -6.51 -75.83
C LEU A 170 13.43 -7.63 -76.21
N THR A 171 14.72 -7.35 -76.07
CA THR A 171 15.79 -8.28 -76.36
C THR A 171 16.25 -9.03 -75.10
N ASP A 172 16.83 -10.21 -75.28
CA ASP A 172 17.46 -11.00 -74.22
C ASP A 172 18.76 -11.60 -74.77
N ILE A 173 19.90 -11.20 -74.22
CA ILE A 173 21.22 -11.43 -74.81
C ILE A 173 22.28 -11.68 -73.73
N GLU A 174 22.92 -12.85 -73.83
CA GLU A 174 24.04 -13.28 -73.00
C GLU A 174 25.36 -13.08 -73.77
N VAL A 175 26.21 -12.14 -73.35
CA VAL A 175 27.49 -11.85 -74.04
C VAL A 175 28.70 -12.45 -73.31
N SER A 176 28.60 -12.71 -72.00
CA SER A 176 29.65 -13.39 -71.21
C SER A 176 29.07 -13.99 -69.92
N GLY A 177 29.88 -14.75 -69.17
CA GLY A 177 29.49 -15.31 -67.87
C GLY A 177 29.24 -14.27 -66.75
N THR A 178 29.38 -12.99 -67.04
CA THR A 178 29.11 -11.87 -66.13
C THR A 178 28.25 -10.78 -66.77
N SER A 179 27.80 -10.98 -68.02
CA SER A 179 27.00 -10.00 -68.76
C SER A 179 25.92 -10.73 -69.55
N TRP A 180 24.72 -10.73 -68.98
CA TRP A 180 23.50 -11.22 -69.61
C TRP A 180 22.40 -10.24 -69.28
N TYR A 181 21.81 -9.60 -70.28
CA TYR A 181 20.81 -8.55 -70.08
C TYR A 181 19.54 -8.80 -70.88
N GLN A 182 18.41 -8.45 -70.27
CA GLN A 182 17.20 -8.10 -70.98
C GLN A 182 17.26 -6.59 -71.30
N THR A 183 17.12 -6.22 -72.57
CA THR A 183 17.24 -4.81 -73.00
C THR A 183 16.06 -4.42 -73.86
N VAL A 184 15.41 -3.31 -73.52
CA VAL A 184 14.36 -2.68 -74.32
C VAL A 184 15.03 -1.68 -75.26
N VAL A 185 14.97 -1.96 -76.55
CA VAL A 185 15.52 -1.11 -77.60
C VAL A 185 14.36 -0.46 -78.34
N ASP A 186 14.40 0.85 -78.44
CA ASP A 186 13.46 1.64 -79.21
C ASP A 186 13.33 1.12 -80.64
N ALA A 187 12.11 0.81 -81.10
CA ALA A 187 11.92 0.23 -82.42
C ALA A 187 12.06 1.25 -83.56
N ALA A 188 12.12 2.56 -83.27
CA ALA A 188 12.24 3.60 -84.28
C ALA A 188 13.71 3.97 -84.56
N ASP A 189 14.53 4.12 -83.52
CA ASP A 189 15.87 4.72 -83.64
C ASP A 189 17.01 3.89 -83.01
N GLY A 190 16.70 2.79 -82.32
CA GLY A 190 17.70 1.92 -81.71
C GLY A 190 18.23 2.40 -80.37
N LYS A 191 17.66 3.47 -79.80
CA LYS A 191 18.01 3.93 -78.45
C LYS A 191 17.67 2.85 -77.42
N VAL A 192 18.57 2.60 -76.47
CA VAL A 192 18.27 1.74 -75.32
C VAL A 192 17.35 2.51 -74.37
N LEU A 193 16.14 2.00 -74.18
CA LEU A 193 15.11 2.58 -73.31
C LEU A 193 15.18 2.01 -71.89
N SER A 194 15.52 0.72 -71.76
CA SER A 194 15.70 0.07 -70.47
C SER A 194 16.65 -1.11 -70.60
N ARG A 195 17.37 -1.44 -69.54
CA ARG A 195 18.28 -2.58 -69.49
C ARG A 195 18.30 -3.18 -68.08
N GLU A 196 18.03 -4.47 -67.99
CA GLU A 196 17.97 -5.24 -66.76
C GLU A 196 18.92 -6.44 -66.84
N SER A 197 19.80 -6.61 -65.85
CA SER A 197 20.69 -7.77 -65.82
C SER A 197 19.92 -9.03 -65.45
N ARG A 198 20.21 -10.12 -66.15
CA ARG A 198 19.75 -11.48 -65.82
C ARG A 198 20.62 -12.12 -64.73
N TYR A 199 21.83 -11.58 -64.50
CA TYR A 199 22.60 -11.93 -63.32
C TYR A 199 22.13 -11.05 -62.15
N HIS A 200 21.96 -11.65 -60.98
CA HIS A 200 21.61 -10.92 -59.78
C HIS A 200 22.87 -10.23 -59.25
N HIS A 201 23.00 -8.93 -59.51
CA HIS A 201 24.03 -8.09 -58.90
C HIS A 201 23.48 -7.61 -57.54
N ALA A 202 24.29 -7.66 -56.48
CA ALA A 202 23.93 -7.03 -55.22
C ALA A 202 23.81 -5.51 -55.47
N GLY A 203 22.77 -4.88 -54.92
CA GLY A 203 22.62 -3.43 -55.00
C GLY A 203 23.72 -2.72 -54.21
N PRO A 204 23.75 -1.38 -54.23
CA PRO A 204 24.73 -0.60 -53.48
C PRO A 204 24.67 -0.95 -52.00
N GLU A 205 25.83 -1.10 -51.36
CA GLU A 205 25.94 -1.52 -49.95
C GLU A 205 27.23 -0.98 -49.30
N GLY A 206 27.26 -0.98 -47.97
CA GLY A 206 28.49 -0.71 -47.22
C GLY A 206 28.51 -1.41 -45.86
N THR A 207 29.71 -1.64 -45.33
CA THR A 207 29.90 -2.22 -44.00
C THR A 207 29.85 -1.09 -42.96
N VAL A 208 28.77 -0.98 -42.19
CA VAL A 208 28.50 0.14 -41.26
C VAL A 208 27.89 -0.35 -39.95
N PHE A 209 27.98 0.46 -38.90
CA PHE A 209 27.16 0.32 -37.70
C PHE A 209 25.74 0.82 -38.00
N THR A 210 24.75 -0.01 -37.66
CA THR A 210 23.32 0.33 -37.79
C THR A 210 22.69 0.76 -36.46
N ALA A 211 23.36 0.45 -35.34
CA ALA A 211 23.09 1.03 -34.03
C ALA A 211 23.48 2.52 -34.01
N GLN A 212 23.17 3.24 -32.94
CA GLN A 212 23.50 4.65 -32.74
C GLN A 212 25.02 4.92 -32.81
N HIS A 213 25.83 4.09 -32.16
CA HIS A 213 27.30 4.27 -32.14
C HIS A 213 28.02 2.93 -31.85
N PRO A 214 29.36 2.85 -32.04
CA PRO A 214 30.13 1.62 -31.86
C PRO A 214 30.08 1.01 -30.45
N ASP A 215 29.91 1.84 -29.41
CA ASP A 215 29.90 1.40 -28.00
C ASP A 215 28.54 0.86 -27.52
N VAL A 216 27.50 0.84 -28.37
CA VAL A 216 26.20 0.26 -28.02
C VAL A 216 26.38 -1.25 -27.82
N ALA A 217 25.76 -1.82 -26.78
CA ALA A 217 25.87 -3.23 -26.46
C ALA A 217 25.43 -4.11 -27.64
N GLY A 218 26.34 -4.95 -28.15
CA GLY A 218 26.08 -5.83 -29.29
C GLY A 218 26.18 -5.15 -30.66
N ALA A 219 26.58 -3.87 -30.72
CA ALA A 219 26.85 -3.20 -31.98
C ALA A 219 27.98 -3.88 -32.73
N ALA A 220 27.74 -4.18 -34.00
CA ALA A 220 28.71 -4.71 -34.93
C ALA A 220 28.50 -4.05 -36.28
N ARG A 221 29.57 -3.89 -37.05
CA ARG A 221 29.45 -3.43 -38.43
C ARG A 221 28.87 -4.56 -39.29
N THR A 222 27.83 -4.26 -40.03
CA THR A 222 27.15 -5.20 -40.93
C THR A 222 27.11 -4.64 -42.34
N VAL A 223 27.17 -5.54 -43.34
CA VAL A 223 26.91 -5.17 -44.73
C VAL A 223 25.46 -4.75 -44.84
N THR A 224 25.23 -3.49 -45.17
CA THR A 224 23.91 -2.85 -45.15
C THR A 224 23.64 -2.24 -46.52
N PRO A 225 22.46 -2.49 -47.12
CA PRO A 225 22.08 -1.86 -48.38
C PRO A 225 22.04 -0.33 -48.28
N PHE A 226 22.59 0.35 -49.28
CA PHE A 226 22.57 1.81 -49.44
C PHE A 226 21.44 2.21 -50.39
N THR A 227 20.23 1.89 -49.96
CA THR A 227 19.00 2.13 -50.71
C THR A 227 17.97 2.76 -49.79
N GLY A 228 17.31 3.80 -50.28
CA GLY A 228 16.26 4.53 -49.59
C GLY A 228 14.96 4.59 -50.36
N ARG A 229 14.12 5.56 -49.95
CA ARG A 229 12.78 5.77 -50.53
C ARG A 229 12.80 5.97 -52.06
N ASP A 230 13.73 6.78 -52.57
CA ASP A 230 13.81 7.13 -53.99
C ASP A 230 14.84 6.30 -54.77
N GLY A 231 15.19 5.13 -54.24
CA GLY A 231 16.13 4.20 -54.87
C GLY A 231 17.51 4.25 -54.25
N SER A 232 18.55 4.19 -55.07
CA SER A 232 19.94 4.17 -54.58
C SER A 232 20.29 5.49 -53.89
N TRP A 233 20.90 5.41 -52.70
CA TRP A 233 21.55 6.58 -52.09
C TRP A 233 22.82 6.99 -52.84
N VAL A 234 23.38 6.08 -53.64
CA VAL A 234 24.65 6.23 -54.35
C VAL A 234 24.39 6.50 -55.83
N ALA A 235 24.87 7.64 -56.34
CA ALA A 235 24.70 8.01 -57.75
C ALA A 235 25.77 7.41 -58.67
N GLY A 236 26.91 6.99 -58.10
CA GLY A 236 28.06 6.52 -58.87
C GLY A 236 28.93 5.58 -58.05
N ARG A 237 30.23 5.90 -57.91
CA ARG A 237 31.19 5.03 -57.22
C ARG A 237 31.81 5.64 -55.96
N LEU A 238 31.26 6.77 -55.55
CA LEU A 238 31.71 7.55 -54.41
C LEU A 238 30.59 7.59 -53.37
N THR A 239 30.90 7.97 -52.14
CA THR A 239 29.93 8.29 -51.09
C THR A 239 29.17 9.60 -51.39
N GLN A 240 28.50 9.62 -52.53
CA GLN A 240 27.78 10.75 -53.10
C GLN A 240 26.51 10.25 -53.79
N GLY A 241 25.41 10.95 -53.55
CA GLY A 241 24.19 10.79 -54.32
C GLY A 241 23.18 11.89 -54.03
N ASN A 242 21.90 11.57 -54.08
CA ASN A 242 20.85 12.59 -54.08
C ASN A 242 20.80 13.38 -52.78
N ASN A 243 20.99 12.72 -51.64
CA ASN A 243 20.71 13.34 -50.32
C ASN A 243 21.98 13.92 -49.67
N ALA A 244 23.14 13.34 -49.99
CA ALA A 244 24.40 13.62 -49.29
C ALA A 244 25.63 13.46 -50.21
N ASN A 245 26.65 14.25 -49.90
CA ASN A 245 28.01 14.11 -50.41
C ASN A 245 28.96 14.08 -49.21
N ALA A 246 29.47 12.89 -48.88
CA ALA A 246 30.35 12.70 -47.72
C ALA A 246 31.81 12.54 -48.14
N TYR A 247 32.70 13.27 -47.49
CA TYR A 247 34.15 13.28 -47.74
C TYR A 247 34.92 13.68 -46.47
N ARG A 248 36.25 13.54 -46.50
CA ARG A 248 37.14 14.06 -45.46
C ARG A 248 37.60 15.47 -45.80
N ASP A 249 37.58 16.37 -44.82
CA ASP A 249 38.10 17.75 -44.92
C ASP A 249 39.17 17.99 -43.85
N GLU A 250 40.33 17.37 -43.99
CA GLU A 250 41.31 17.39 -42.90
C GLU A 250 41.96 18.76 -42.66
N ASP A 251 42.00 19.63 -43.66
CA ASP A 251 42.62 20.96 -43.56
C ASP A 251 41.63 22.07 -43.19
N GLY A 252 40.32 21.79 -43.25
CA GLY A 252 39.25 22.68 -42.83
C GLY A 252 39.15 23.92 -43.71
N ASP A 253 39.70 23.88 -44.93
CA ASP A 253 39.75 25.04 -45.81
C ASP A 253 38.39 25.35 -46.47
N ASN A 254 37.45 24.39 -46.37
CA ASN A 254 36.07 24.50 -46.83
C ASN A 254 35.94 24.76 -48.34
N THR A 255 36.91 24.35 -49.14
CA THR A 255 37.01 24.76 -50.56
C THR A 255 36.31 23.82 -51.54
N VAL A 256 35.93 24.38 -52.70
CA VAL A 256 35.33 23.61 -53.82
C VAL A 256 36.23 22.47 -54.35
N PRO A 257 37.57 22.60 -54.40
CA PRO A 257 38.49 21.49 -54.63
C PRO A 257 38.16 20.21 -53.87
N ASP A 258 37.82 20.26 -52.58
CA ASP A 258 37.53 19.02 -51.81
C ASP A 258 36.25 18.37 -52.27
N THR A 259 35.21 19.17 -52.55
CA THR A 259 33.95 18.70 -53.15
C THR A 259 34.15 18.06 -54.54
N GLY A 260 35.24 18.41 -55.25
CA GLY A 260 35.63 17.86 -56.55
C GLY A 260 36.80 16.85 -56.51
N ASN A 261 37.39 16.58 -55.35
CA ASN A 261 38.55 15.71 -55.20
C ASN A 261 38.14 14.30 -54.76
N ASP A 262 38.04 13.39 -55.73
CA ASP A 262 37.69 11.99 -55.48
C ASP A 262 38.70 11.25 -54.58
N ALA A 263 39.91 11.79 -54.36
CA ALA A 263 40.91 11.17 -53.49
C ALA A 263 40.58 11.31 -51.99
N LEU A 264 39.73 12.26 -51.61
CA LEU A 264 39.27 12.49 -50.23
C LEU A 264 37.98 11.72 -49.90
N ARG A 265 37.51 10.87 -50.82
CA ARG A 265 36.28 10.08 -50.71
C ARG A 265 36.56 8.58 -50.78
N PRO A 266 35.82 7.76 -50.02
CA PRO A 266 35.74 6.34 -50.28
C PRO A 266 35.25 6.08 -51.70
N GLN A 267 36.04 5.32 -52.47
CA GLN A 267 35.68 4.88 -53.80
C GLN A 267 35.45 3.37 -53.83
N SER A 268 34.30 2.95 -54.33
CA SER A 268 34.00 1.53 -54.53
C SER A 268 35.00 0.91 -55.52
N PRO A 269 35.51 -0.33 -55.28
CA PRO A 269 36.50 -0.97 -56.14
C PRO A 269 36.08 -1.05 -57.61
N ALA A 270 37.05 -0.93 -58.52
CA ALA A 270 36.77 -1.07 -59.95
C ALA A 270 36.44 -2.51 -60.29
N SER A 271 35.16 -2.74 -60.54
CA SER A 271 34.68 -3.93 -61.20
C SER A 271 34.31 -3.60 -62.65
N GLY A 272 34.37 -4.57 -63.55
CA GLY A 272 33.88 -4.39 -64.93
C GLY A 272 32.36 -4.18 -65.01
N ASP A 273 31.66 -4.22 -63.88
CA ASP A 273 30.25 -3.91 -63.72
C ASP A 273 30.07 -2.49 -63.16
N PRO A 274 29.49 -1.55 -63.92
CA PRO A 274 29.21 -0.19 -63.46
C PRO A 274 28.15 -0.12 -62.35
N ALA A 275 27.41 -1.20 -62.09
CA ALA A 275 26.47 -1.31 -60.96
C ALA A 275 27.15 -1.75 -59.65
N TYR A 276 28.45 -2.08 -59.67
CA TYR A 276 29.19 -2.47 -58.45
C TYR A 276 29.51 -1.24 -57.59
N GLN A 277 28.72 -1.05 -56.53
CA GLN A 277 28.77 0.09 -55.62
C GLN A 277 28.85 -0.38 -54.15
N HIS A 278 29.90 -1.14 -53.84
CA HIS A 278 30.15 -1.72 -52.51
C HIS A 278 31.22 -0.92 -51.75
N PHE A 279 30.90 -0.44 -50.55
CA PHE A 279 31.74 0.35 -49.65
C PHE A 279 32.11 -0.47 -48.40
N ASN A 280 32.68 -1.66 -48.64
CA ASN A 280 32.99 -2.64 -47.61
C ASN A 280 34.47 -2.54 -47.21
N TYR A 281 34.79 -1.61 -46.30
CA TYR A 281 36.17 -1.37 -45.86
C TYR A 281 36.47 -1.99 -44.49
N THR A 282 37.70 -2.46 -44.31
CA THR A 282 38.26 -2.82 -42.99
C THR A 282 38.25 -1.60 -42.08
N PHE A 283 37.91 -1.79 -40.82
CA PHE A 283 37.92 -0.76 -39.78
C PHE A 283 38.80 -1.25 -38.64
N ASN A 284 39.88 -0.53 -38.37
CA ASN A 284 40.90 -0.92 -37.41
C ASN A 284 40.64 -0.30 -36.03
N ASP A 285 39.98 0.86 -35.98
CA ASP A 285 39.60 1.61 -34.76
C ASP A 285 40.80 1.92 -33.84
N THR A 286 41.98 2.05 -34.43
CA THR A 286 43.25 2.06 -33.66
C THR A 286 43.46 3.34 -32.85
N TRP A 287 42.84 4.47 -33.23
CA TRP A 287 42.88 5.70 -32.42
C TRP A 287 42.15 5.56 -31.09
N ARG A 288 41.19 4.63 -30.97
CA ARG A 288 40.47 4.36 -29.71
C ARG A 288 41.26 3.49 -28.74
N THR A 289 42.23 2.73 -29.22
CA THR A 289 43.08 1.87 -28.40
C THR A 289 44.44 2.49 -28.07
N ASN A 290 44.85 3.51 -28.81
CA ASN A 290 46.11 4.23 -28.60
C ASN A 290 45.97 5.36 -27.58
N ALA A 291 47.06 5.71 -26.90
CA ALA A 291 47.10 6.81 -25.94
C ALA A 291 46.83 8.20 -26.60
N SER A 292 47.11 8.32 -27.90
CA SER A 292 46.80 9.50 -28.72
C SER A 292 46.39 9.08 -30.13
N ALA A 293 45.45 9.80 -30.74
CA ALA A 293 45.18 9.69 -32.17
C ALA A 293 46.37 10.25 -32.98
N THR A 294 46.74 9.55 -34.05
CA THR A 294 47.78 9.99 -35.00
C THR A 294 47.22 10.07 -36.41
N GLN A 295 47.83 10.87 -37.28
CA GLN A 295 47.45 10.96 -38.69
C GLN A 295 47.36 9.57 -39.34
N ALA A 296 48.36 8.72 -39.11
CA ALA A 296 48.39 7.36 -39.66
C ALA A 296 47.23 6.48 -39.17
N ASN A 297 46.71 6.69 -37.95
CA ASN A 297 45.54 5.97 -37.47
C ASN A 297 44.26 6.47 -38.17
N LEU A 298 44.13 7.77 -38.39
CA LEU A 298 42.97 8.34 -39.08
C LEU A 298 42.96 7.97 -40.57
N ASP A 299 44.11 8.06 -41.24
CA ASP A 299 44.28 7.66 -42.65
C ASP A 299 43.92 6.18 -42.87
N ALA A 300 44.21 5.32 -41.88
CA ALA A 300 43.93 3.88 -41.98
C ALA A 300 42.43 3.54 -42.04
N ASP A 301 41.57 4.42 -41.51
CA ASP A 301 40.12 4.18 -41.44
C ASP A 301 39.29 5.36 -41.98
N VAL A 302 39.88 6.27 -42.76
CA VAL A 302 39.11 7.33 -43.45
C VAL A 302 37.95 6.74 -44.25
N ASN A 303 38.20 5.63 -44.95
CA ASN A 303 37.20 4.99 -45.81
C ASN A 303 35.97 4.48 -45.03
N PRO A 304 36.11 3.62 -44.00
CA PRO A 304 34.97 3.19 -43.20
C PRO A 304 34.30 4.33 -42.40
N VAL A 305 35.05 5.35 -41.96
CA VAL A 305 34.50 6.51 -41.22
C VAL A 305 33.62 7.38 -42.13
N VAL A 306 34.11 7.79 -43.30
CA VAL A 306 33.32 8.59 -44.26
C VAL A 306 32.12 7.77 -44.79
N THR A 307 32.28 6.46 -44.96
CA THR A 307 31.17 5.56 -45.31
C THR A 307 30.10 5.53 -44.21
N GLN A 308 30.49 5.56 -42.93
CA GLN A 308 29.55 5.63 -41.80
C GLN A 308 28.79 6.97 -41.77
N LEU A 309 29.50 8.09 -41.97
CA LEU A 309 28.89 9.42 -42.05
C LEU A 309 27.87 9.52 -43.19
N PHE A 310 28.22 8.98 -44.36
CA PHE A 310 27.32 8.89 -45.50
C PHE A 310 26.06 8.08 -45.16
N TYR A 311 26.22 6.93 -44.51
CA TYR A 311 25.10 6.10 -44.08
C TYR A 311 24.18 6.83 -43.10
N TYR A 312 24.70 7.39 -42.00
CA TYR A 312 23.87 8.08 -41.02
C TYR A 312 23.18 9.32 -41.59
N THR A 313 23.85 10.09 -42.44
CA THR A 313 23.25 11.27 -43.09
C THR A 313 22.05 10.88 -43.97
N ASN A 314 22.17 9.78 -44.74
CA ASN A 314 21.05 9.27 -45.53
C ASN A 314 19.94 8.64 -44.66
N VAL A 315 20.29 7.98 -43.55
CA VAL A 315 19.31 7.49 -42.57
C VAL A 315 18.50 8.63 -41.98
N MET A 316 19.14 9.77 -41.67
CA MET A 316 18.46 10.97 -41.17
C MET A 316 17.55 11.58 -42.23
N HIS A 317 18.03 11.69 -43.47
CA HIS A 317 17.20 12.12 -44.60
C HIS A 317 15.90 11.29 -44.70
N ASP A 318 16.01 9.97 -44.83
CA ASP A 318 14.85 9.10 -45.04
C ASP A 318 13.92 9.05 -43.82
N TYR A 319 14.49 9.12 -42.60
CA TYR A 319 13.73 9.21 -41.36
C TYR A 319 12.88 10.49 -41.29
N LEU A 320 13.49 11.64 -41.54
CA LEU A 320 12.81 12.94 -41.48
C LEU A 320 11.85 13.15 -42.66
N TYR A 321 12.18 12.62 -43.84
CA TYR A 321 11.25 12.55 -44.97
C TYR A 321 9.97 11.81 -44.56
N GLY A 322 10.11 10.69 -43.85
CA GLY A 322 8.97 9.92 -43.32
C GLY A 322 8.05 10.71 -42.40
N LEU A 323 8.58 11.74 -41.73
CA LEU A 323 7.84 12.65 -40.83
C LEU A 323 7.34 13.93 -41.55
N GLY A 324 7.63 14.08 -42.85
CA GLY A 324 7.19 15.19 -43.67
C GLY A 324 8.18 16.35 -43.78
N PHE A 325 9.48 16.13 -43.55
CA PHE A 325 10.54 17.01 -44.05
C PHE A 325 10.91 16.59 -45.48
N ASP A 326 10.03 16.95 -46.41
CA ASP A 326 10.08 16.60 -47.83
C ASP A 326 10.58 17.77 -48.71
N GLU A 327 10.58 17.58 -50.04
CA GLU A 327 11.09 18.57 -50.98
C GLU A 327 10.34 19.90 -50.91
N ALA A 328 9.00 19.85 -50.81
CA ALA A 328 8.19 21.06 -50.66
C ALA A 328 8.44 21.78 -49.32
N SER A 329 8.86 21.02 -48.31
CA SER A 329 9.29 21.51 -47.00
C SER A 329 10.78 21.89 -46.95
N ARG A 330 11.47 21.93 -48.10
CA ARG A 330 12.87 22.38 -48.25
C ARG A 330 13.87 21.42 -47.60
N ASN A 331 13.70 20.12 -47.85
CA ASN A 331 14.69 19.11 -47.48
C ASN A 331 15.99 19.24 -48.30
N PHE A 332 16.92 18.29 -48.14
CA PHE A 332 18.26 18.36 -48.73
C PHE A 332 18.43 17.33 -49.84
N GLN A 333 18.29 17.74 -51.09
CA GLN A 333 18.32 16.85 -52.25
C GLN A 333 18.94 17.52 -53.49
N VAL A 334 19.68 16.75 -54.30
CA VAL A 334 20.16 17.20 -55.61
C VAL A 334 18.99 17.34 -56.58
N ASP A 335 18.19 16.29 -56.72
CA ASP A 335 16.98 16.25 -57.55
C ASP A 335 15.75 16.07 -56.65
N ASN A 336 14.76 16.93 -56.86
CA ASN A 336 13.49 16.92 -56.14
C ASN A 336 12.40 16.17 -56.92
N PHE A 337 12.73 15.57 -58.07
CA PHE A 337 11.82 14.75 -58.88
C PHE A 337 10.54 15.49 -59.30
N GLY A 338 10.58 16.83 -59.36
CA GLY A 338 9.42 17.68 -59.63
C GLY A 338 8.38 17.76 -58.50
N ARG A 339 8.73 17.39 -57.26
CA ARG A 339 7.81 17.32 -56.10
C ARG A 339 7.67 18.63 -55.30
N GLY A 340 8.48 19.65 -55.61
CA GLY A 340 8.46 20.96 -54.93
C GLY A 340 9.83 21.39 -54.42
N GLY A 341 9.89 22.56 -53.80
CA GLY A 341 11.14 23.14 -53.28
C GLY A 341 12.19 23.46 -54.36
N SER A 342 13.40 23.72 -53.90
CA SER A 342 14.57 24.04 -54.73
C SER A 342 15.64 22.98 -54.47
N GLY A 343 15.87 22.08 -55.43
CA GLY A 343 16.91 21.06 -55.32
C GLY A 343 18.32 21.63 -55.51
N ASN A 344 19.28 20.74 -55.74
CA ASN A 344 20.73 21.02 -55.81
C ASN A 344 21.32 21.42 -54.45
N ASP A 345 20.80 20.85 -53.36
CA ASP A 345 21.26 21.12 -52.01
C ASP A 345 21.47 19.87 -51.13
N PRO A 346 22.18 18.84 -51.62
CA PRO A 346 22.56 17.70 -50.76
C PRO A 346 23.39 18.19 -49.56
N VAL A 347 23.34 17.46 -48.45
CA VAL A 347 24.22 17.73 -47.31
C VAL A 347 25.68 17.46 -47.70
N LEU A 348 26.54 18.45 -47.56
CA LEU A 348 27.99 18.28 -47.60
C LEU A 348 28.45 17.80 -46.23
N ALA A 349 28.80 16.53 -46.10
CA ALA A 349 29.14 15.91 -44.83
C ALA A 349 30.66 15.68 -44.72
N GLU A 350 31.31 16.50 -43.89
CA GLU A 350 32.75 16.59 -43.75
C GLU A 350 33.20 15.81 -42.50
N ALA A 351 33.95 14.73 -42.71
CA ALA A 351 34.52 13.92 -41.64
C ALA A 351 35.91 14.44 -41.23
N GLN A 352 36.22 14.34 -39.93
CA GLN A 352 37.52 14.69 -39.35
C GLN A 352 37.96 16.12 -39.68
N ASP A 353 36.99 17.02 -39.72
CA ASP A 353 37.18 18.38 -40.21
C ASP A 353 38.21 19.16 -39.37
N GLY A 354 39.14 19.84 -40.05
CA GLY A 354 40.14 20.71 -39.42
C GLY A 354 41.13 19.98 -38.50
N TRP A 355 41.33 18.68 -38.73
CA TRP A 355 42.29 17.87 -38.00
C TRP A 355 43.73 18.37 -38.18
N ASP A 356 44.17 18.71 -39.40
CA ASP A 356 45.56 19.04 -39.72
C ASP A 356 45.93 20.49 -39.39
N LEU A 357 45.16 21.46 -39.89
CA LEU A 357 45.48 22.90 -39.76
C LEU A 357 44.71 23.62 -38.64
N GLY A 358 43.75 22.95 -37.99
CA GLY A 358 42.90 23.55 -36.96
C GLY A 358 41.80 24.47 -37.50
N CYS A 359 40.89 24.90 -36.64
CA CYS A 359 39.79 25.80 -37.02
C CYS A 359 40.38 27.19 -37.29
N LEU A 360 39.97 27.86 -38.37
CA LEU A 360 40.44 29.20 -38.75
C LEU A 360 39.94 30.29 -37.79
N ASP A 361 40.42 30.26 -36.55
CA ASP A 361 40.56 31.38 -35.62
C ASP A 361 42.05 31.76 -35.63
N ASN A 362 42.38 32.68 -36.53
CA ASN A 362 43.43 33.72 -36.49
C ASN A 362 44.66 33.59 -35.54
N SER A 363 45.21 32.40 -35.30
CA SER A 363 46.50 32.26 -34.62
C SER A 363 47.61 32.00 -35.64
N THR A 364 48.48 33.00 -35.80
CA THR A 364 49.74 32.87 -36.52
C THR A 364 50.54 31.68 -35.97
N GLN A 365 50.80 30.68 -36.82
CA GLN A 365 51.88 29.68 -36.76
C GLN A 365 52.64 29.58 -35.41
N ALA A 366 52.22 28.63 -34.56
CA ALA A 366 53.09 27.87 -33.64
C ALA A 366 52.29 26.85 -32.80
N ASN A 367 50.99 27.10 -32.55
CA ASN A 367 50.11 26.23 -31.77
C ASN A 367 48.70 26.18 -32.41
N ALA A 368 48.57 25.57 -33.60
CA ALA A 368 47.26 25.35 -34.19
C ALA A 368 46.41 24.47 -33.25
N ILE A 369 45.34 25.02 -32.69
CA ILE A 369 44.36 24.26 -31.91
C ILE A 369 43.55 23.45 -32.93
N ARG A 370 43.71 22.12 -32.93
CA ARG A 370 42.92 21.22 -33.80
C ARG A 370 41.43 21.45 -33.52
N CYS A 371 40.59 21.48 -34.56
CA CYS A 371 39.14 21.42 -34.41
C CYS A 371 38.80 20.12 -33.70
N THR A 372 38.46 20.19 -32.41
CA THR A 372 38.16 19.01 -31.61
C THR A 372 37.05 19.28 -30.62
N ASN A 373 36.39 18.20 -30.19
CA ASN A 373 35.34 18.23 -29.16
C ASN A 373 34.11 19.06 -29.55
N ASN A 374 33.76 19.07 -30.83
CA ASN A 374 32.57 19.77 -31.32
C ASN A 374 32.09 19.15 -32.64
N ALA A 375 30.99 19.68 -33.17
CA ALA A 375 30.55 19.54 -34.55
C ALA A 375 29.75 20.81 -34.90
N ASN A 376 29.39 21.01 -36.17
CA ASN A 376 28.47 22.08 -36.54
C ASN A 376 27.71 21.78 -37.83
N PHE A 377 26.62 22.52 -38.06
CA PHE A 377 25.83 22.45 -39.27
C PHE A 377 25.43 23.83 -39.82
N GLY A 378 26.09 24.25 -40.89
CA GLY A 378 25.75 25.48 -41.61
C GLY A 378 24.57 25.28 -42.56
N THR A 379 23.46 25.99 -42.32
CA THR A 379 22.23 25.85 -43.12
C THR A 379 21.94 27.10 -43.96
N PRO A 380 22.30 27.13 -45.24
CA PRO A 380 21.83 28.18 -46.15
C PRO A 380 20.35 27.94 -46.53
N GLY A 381 19.77 28.91 -47.25
CA GLY A 381 18.43 28.79 -47.80
C GLY A 381 18.27 27.60 -48.77
N ASP A 382 17.02 27.25 -49.05
CA ASP A 382 16.64 26.20 -49.99
C ASP A 382 17.34 26.34 -51.35
N GLY A 383 17.84 25.21 -51.89
CA GLY A 383 18.58 25.18 -53.16
C GLY A 383 20.08 25.50 -53.05
N ALA A 384 20.60 25.70 -51.84
CA ALA A 384 22.03 25.70 -51.55
C ALA A 384 22.36 24.61 -50.52
N SER A 385 23.40 23.82 -50.80
CA SER A 385 23.81 22.72 -49.92
C SER A 385 24.16 23.19 -48.52
N PRO A 386 23.58 22.59 -47.47
CA PRO A 386 24.11 22.75 -46.12
C PRO A 386 25.40 21.97 -45.93
N ARG A 387 26.16 22.34 -44.91
CA ARG A 387 27.44 21.70 -44.56
C ARG A 387 27.40 21.21 -43.12
N MET A 388 27.67 19.92 -42.93
CA MET A 388 27.84 19.26 -41.63
C MET A 388 29.33 19.00 -41.42
N GLN A 389 29.92 19.57 -40.37
CA GLN A 389 31.33 19.40 -40.05
C GLN A 389 31.49 18.56 -38.79
N MET A 390 32.06 17.36 -38.94
CA MET A 390 32.25 16.40 -37.85
C MET A 390 33.70 16.39 -37.41
N TYR A 391 33.96 16.67 -36.12
CA TYR A 391 35.32 16.71 -35.59
C TYR A 391 35.74 15.45 -34.85
N MET A 392 37.05 15.35 -34.60
CA MET A 392 37.62 14.41 -33.64
C MET A 392 37.35 14.88 -32.20
N TRP A 393 37.14 13.95 -31.28
CA TRP A 393 36.88 14.22 -29.87
C TRP A 393 37.99 13.64 -28.99
N GLN A 394 38.46 14.46 -28.05
CA GLN A 394 39.42 14.13 -27.02
C GLN A 394 38.79 14.31 -25.63
N PRO A 395 37.89 13.40 -25.21
CA PRO A 395 37.31 13.45 -23.88
C PRO A 395 38.39 13.33 -22.78
N LEU A 396 38.26 14.14 -21.72
CA LEU A 396 39.23 14.17 -20.63
C LEU A 396 39.39 12.77 -19.99
N GLY A 397 40.62 12.26 -19.95
CA GLY A 397 40.94 10.97 -19.33
C GLY A 397 40.44 9.74 -20.09
N ARG A 398 40.05 9.89 -21.36
CA ARG A 398 39.51 8.80 -22.19
C ARG A 398 40.20 8.75 -23.58
N PRO A 399 40.12 7.61 -24.29
CA PRO A 399 40.64 7.54 -25.65
C PRO A 399 39.84 8.42 -26.61
N TRP A 400 40.48 8.80 -27.71
CA TRP A 400 39.88 9.62 -28.75
C TRP A 400 38.61 8.98 -29.34
N ARG A 401 37.72 9.79 -29.89
CA ARG A 401 36.48 9.39 -30.56
C ARG A 401 36.34 10.16 -31.87
N ASP A 402 35.74 9.55 -32.89
CA ASP A 402 35.44 10.23 -34.15
C ASP A 402 33.95 10.56 -34.15
N GLY A 403 33.59 11.85 -34.21
CA GLY A 403 32.19 12.28 -34.19
C GLY A 403 31.38 11.71 -35.34
N SER A 404 32.02 11.35 -36.46
CA SER A 404 31.39 10.74 -37.64
C SER A 404 30.85 9.32 -37.38
N LEU A 405 31.19 8.73 -36.23
CA LEU A 405 30.68 7.44 -35.78
C LEU A 405 29.56 7.58 -34.73
N ASP A 406 29.22 8.80 -34.33
CA ASP A 406 28.19 9.09 -33.33
C ASP A 406 26.88 9.49 -34.01
N GLY A 407 25.91 8.58 -34.00
CA GLY A 407 24.59 8.81 -34.55
C GLY A 407 23.87 9.98 -33.87
N ASP A 408 24.17 10.28 -32.59
CA ASP A 408 23.54 11.39 -31.90
C ASP A 408 24.01 12.73 -32.41
N VAL A 409 25.33 12.90 -32.47
CA VAL A 409 25.92 14.16 -32.92
C VAL A 409 25.48 14.43 -34.36
N ILE A 410 25.46 13.41 -35.22
CA ILE A 410 24.98 13.56 -36.60
C ILE A 410 23.49 13.92 -36.66
N ALA A 411 22.65 13.29 -35.83
CA ALA A 411 21.22 13.61 -35.78
C ALA A 411 20.95 15.01 -35.20
N HIS A 412 21.74 15.44 -34.22
CA HIS A 412 21.74 16.79 -33.66
C HIS A 412 22.11 17.81 -34.74
N GLU A 413 23.25 17.64 -35.41
CA GLU A 413 23.69 18.55 -36.46
C GLU A 413 22.66 18.62 -37.60
N TYR A 414 22.13 17.49 -38.05
CA TYR A 414 21.06 17.46 -39.06
C TYR A 414 19.81 18.21 -38.58
N GLY A 415 19.51 18.15 -37.27
CA GLY A 415 18.40 18.88 -36.64
C GLY A 415 18.52 20.40 -36.73
N HIS A 416 19.73 20.96 -36.76
CA HIS A 416 19.92 22.38 -37.07
C HIS A 416 19.47 22.69 -38.50
N GLY A 417 19.78 21.80 -39.45
CA GLY A 417 19.29 21.89 -40.82
C GLY A 417 17.75 21.92 -40.88
N VAL A 418 17.12 20.98 -40.19
CA VAL A 418 15.65 20.86 -40.15
C VAL A 418 14.99 22.11 -39.57
N SER A 419 15.44 22.55 -38.38
CA SER A 419 14.85 23.71 -37.71
C SER A 419 15.03 24.99 -38.54
N ASN A 420 16.19 25.20 -39.17
CA ASN A 420 16.43 26.33 -40.07
C ASN A 420 15.56 26.32 -41.34
N ARG A 421 15.30 25.13 -41.91
CA ARG A 421 14.47 24.99 -43.13
C ARG A 421 12.96 24.98 -42.86
N LEU A 422 12.52 24.55 -41.68
CA LEU A 422 11.09 24.47 -41.34
C LEU A 422 10.55 25.74 -40.69
N VAL A 423 11.23 26.24 -39.65
CA VAL A 423 10.72 27.35 -38.83
C VAL A 423 10.68 28.64 -39.64
N GLY A 424 9.62 29.43 -39.47
CA GLY A 424 9.44 30.70 -40.17
C GLY A 424 9.35 30.56 -41.69
N GLY A 425 9.08 29.34 -42.22
CA GLY A 425 9.04 29.08 -43.65
C GLY A 425 10.42 29.00 -44.32
N GLY A 426 11.45 28.58 -43.57
CA GLY A 426 12.85 28.53 -44.06
C GLY A 426 13.71 29.70 -43.58
N ASN A 427 13.29 30.35 -42.49
CA ASN A 427 14.04 31.42 -41.86
C ASN A 427 13.80 31.36 -40.34
N LEU A 428 14.64 30.61 -39.63
CA LEU A 428 14.59 30.52 -38.17
C LEU A 428 14.79 31.89 -37.49
N GLY A 429 15.56 32.79 -38.09
CA GLY A 429 15.86 34.12 -37.54
C GLY A 429 16.91 34.09 -36.42
N VAL A 430 17.02 35.19 -35.69
CA VAL A 430 18.01 35.38 -34.63
C VAL A 430 17.36 35.87 -33.34
N GLY A 431 17.81 35.35 -32.20
CA GLY A 431 17.27 35.68 -30.89
C GLY A 431 17.88 34.82 -29.80
N ALA A 432 17.86 35.31 -28.55
CA ALA A 432 18.47 34.60 -27.42
C ALA A 432 17.76 33.27 -27.12
N GLN A 433 16.43 33.25 -27.23
CA GLN A 433 15.63 32.03 -27.09
C GLN A 433 15.63 31.23 -28.40
N THR A 434 15.60 31.90 -29.55
CA THR A 434 15.64 31.27 -30.87
C THR A 434 16.85 30.35 -31.04
N GLY A 435 18.06 30.80 -30.69
CA GLY A 435 19.25 29.96 -30.76
C GLY A 435 19.18 28.75 -29.83
N ALA A 436 18.65 28.94 -28.61
CA ALA A 436 18.46 27.84 -27.66
C ALA A 436 17.41 26.82 -28.12
N LEU A 437 16.34 27.26 -28.79
CA LEU A 437 15.36 26.36 -29.41
C LEU A 437 16.00 25.54 -30.54
N GLY A 438 16.90 26.14 -31.34
CA GLY A 438 17.70 25.43 -32.34
C GLY A 438 18.44 24.23 -31.74
N GLU A 439 19.19 24.47 -30.66
CA GLU A 439 19.87 23.40 -29.89
C GLU A 439 18.89 22.35 -29.34
N GLY A 440 17.78 22.80 -28.77
CA GLY A 440 16.79 21.93 -28.16
C GLY A 440 16.06 21.04 -29.18
N TRP A 441 15.71 21.55 -30.36
CA TRP A 441 15.11 20.76 -31.43
C TRP A 441 16.10 19.74 -31.99
N SER A 442 17.38 20.12 -32.13
CA SER A 442 18.44 19.22 -32.56
C SER A 442 18.59 18.02 -31.61
N ASP A 443 18.65 18.26 -30.30
CA ASP A 443 18.65 17.17 -29.31
C ASP A 443 17.37 16.35 -29.34
N THR A 444 16.22 17.02 -29.52
CA THR A 444 14.93 16.33 -29.64
C THR A 444 14.90 15.37 -30.82
N ILE A 445 15.40 15.78 -31.98
CA ILE A 445 15.49 14.91 -33.16
C ILE A 445 16.43 13.73 -32.89
N SER A 446 17.57 13.98 -32.24
CA SER A 446 18.54 12.95 -31.86
C SER A 446 17.92 11.86 -30.99
N PHE A 447 17.43 12.22 -29.81
CA PHE A 447 16.92 11.24 -28.85
C PHE A 447 15.62 10.57 -29.32
N LEU A 448 14.83 11.24 -30.18
CA LEU A 448 13.66 10.61 -30.80
C LEU A 448 14.05 9.61 -31.88
N LYS A 449 15.16 9.83 -32.60
CA LYS A 449 15.66 8.90 -33.62
C LYS A 449 16.22 7.64 -32.97
N TRP A 450 17.05 7.80 -31.94
CA TRP A 450 17.80 6.69 -31.32
C TRP A 450 17.07 6.08 -30.13
N GLY A 451 16.09 6.77 -29.57
CA GLY A 451 15.18 6.22 -28.57
C GLY A 451 15.75 6.22 -27.15
N ASP A 452 16.74 7.06 -26.86
CA ASP A 452 17.45 7.16 -25.60
C ASP A 452 17.22 8.51 -24.91
N ALA A 453 17.87 8.75 -23.77
CA ALA A 453 17.70 9.96 -22.94
C ALA A 453 18.97 10.84 -22.88
N THR A 454 20.08 10.33 -23.40
CA THR A 454 21.38 10.97 -23.38
C THR A 454 21.73 11.34 -24.82
N VAL A 455 22.56 12.37 -25.01
CA VAL A 455 23.02 12.76 -26.35
C VAL A 455 24.54 12.86 -26.27
N GLY A 456 25.25 12.20 -27.17
CA GLY A 456 26.71 12.29 -27.30
C GLY A 456 27.48 11.56 -26.19
N GLU A 457 26.91 10.50 -25.64
CA GLU A 457 27.60 9.62 -24.69
C GLU A 457 28.79 8.90 -25.33
N TYR A 458 28.79 8.66 -26.64
CA TYR A 458 29.93 8.02 -27.31
C TYR A 458 31.13 8.97 -27.40
N VAL A 459 30.93 10.18 -27.89
CA VAL A 459 32.03 11.17 -28.04
C VAL A 459 32.63 11.63 -26.70
N THR A 460 31.83 11.64 -25.64
CA THR A 460 32.31 11.99 -24.28
C THR A 460 32.74 10.77 -23.46
N GLY A 461 32.21 9.59 -23.80
CA GLY A 461 32.22 8.40 -22.98
C GLY A 461 31.31 8.47 -21.74
N ASN A 462 30.58 9.56 -21.54
CA ASN A 462 29.74 9.76 -20.36
C ASN A 462 28.32 9.25 -20.61
N THR A 463 28.04 8.01 -20.23
CA THR A 463 26.71 7.41 -20.41
C THR A 463 25.63 7.99 -19.50
N ALA A 464 25.99 8.82 -18.50
CA ALA A 464 25.04 9.38 -17.56
C ALA A 464 24.42 10.70 -18.05
N THR A 465 25.18 11.54 -18.76
CA THR A 465 24.69 12.84 -19.23
C THR A 465 25.22 13.25 -20.61
N GLY A 466 26.09 12.45 -21.23
CA GLY A 466 26.65 12.74 -22.55
C GLY A 466 27.36 14.09 -22.59
N ILE A 467 27.05 14.90 -23.60
CA ILE A 467 27.54 16.28 -23.76
C ILE A 467 26.73 17.32 -22.96
N ARG A 468 25.61 16.92 -22.35
CA ARG A 468 24.63 17.82 -21.71
C ARG A 468 24.72 17.84 -20.19
N THR A 469 23.89 18.72 -19.63
CA THR A 469 23.47 18.83 -18.23
C THR A 469 23.43 17.59 -17.39
N GLN A 470 22.47 16.82 -17.86
CA GLN A 470 21.60 15.89 -17.19
C GLN A 470 21.07 15.05 -18.35
N ALA A 471 20.80 13.78 -18.13
CA ALA A 471 19.98 13.02 -19.08
C ALA A 471 18.55 13.60 -19.08
N TYR A 472 17.87 13.51 -20.22
CA TYR A 472 16.57 14.16 -20.42
C TYR A 472 15.43 13.53 -19.60
N ASP A 473 15.55 12.24 -19.28
CA ASP A 473 14.63 11.50 -18.41
C ASP A 473 14.67 11.94 -16.93
N THR A 474 15.77 12.57 -16.51
CA THR A 474 16.01 13.02 -15.13
C THR A 474 16.21 14.54 -15.04
N SER A 475 16.08 15.26 -16.16
CA SER A 475 16.34 16.69 -16.24
C SER A 475 15.36 17.51 -15.41
N THR A 476 15.90 18.37 -14.55
CA THR A 476 15.14 19.31 -13.71
C THR A 476 15.03 20.72 -14.30
N GLU A 477 15.53 20.94 -15.52
CA GLU A 477 15.51 22.26 -16.16
C GLU A 477 14.07 22.77 -16.37
N LYS A 478 13.85 24.05 -16.06
CA LYS A 478 12.58 24.76 -16.22
C LYS A 478 12.80 26.08 -16.91
N TRP A 479 11.83 26.59 -17.67
CA TRP A 479 11.96 27.84 -18.41
C TRP A 479 12.28 29.05 -17.51
N GLY A 480 11.85 29.05 -16.24
CA GLY A 480 12.21 30.09 -15.27
C GLY A 480 13.72 30.25 -15.02
N THR A 481 14.53 29.22 -15.30
CA THR A 481 16.00 29.26 -15.21
C THR A 481 16.68 29.80 -16.48
N PHE A 482 15.91 30.13 -17.53
CA PHE A 482 16.44 30.70 -18.77
C PHE A 482 17.20 31.99 -18.49
N ARG A 483 18.45 32.07 -18.95
CA ARG A 483 19.27 33.29 -18.90
C ARG A 483 20.19 33.31 -20.11
N PRO A 484 20.25 34.39 -20.92
CA PRO A 484 21.13 34.46 -22.10
C PRO A 484 22.60 34.12 -21.80
N ALA A 485 23.09 34.51 -20.62
CA ALA A 485 24.48 34.27 -20.21
C ALA A 485 24.85 32.77 -20.06
N ARG A 486 23.87 31.86 -19.97
CA ARG A 486 24.12 30.40 -19.93
C ARG A 486 24.50 29.82 -21.29
N GLY A 487 24.35 30.57 -22.37
CA GLY A 487 24.58 30.11 -23.74
C GLY A 487 23.40 29.30 -24.29
N VAL A 488 23.41 29.09 -25.61
CA VAL A 488 22.30 28.44 -26.33
C VAL A 488 22.16 26.97 -25.94
N HIS A 489 23.26 26.22 -25.80
CA HIS A 489 23.22 24.80 -25.43
C HIS A 489 22.52 24.55 -24.09
N ARG A 490 22.93 25.25 -23.02
CA ARG A 490 22.34 25.10 -21.68
C ARG A 490 20.88 25.51 -21.62
N ASN A 491 20.50 26.55 -22.36
CA ASN A 491 19.09 26.93 -22.43
C ASN A 491 18.30 25.95 -23.30
N GLY A 492 18.89 25.38 -24.35
CA GLY A 492 18.27 24.39 -25.23
C GLY A 492 17.86 23.10 -24.52
N GLU A 493 18.60 22.71 -23.47
CA GLU A 493 18.24 21.59 -22.59
C GLU A 493 16.84 21.75 -21.97
N ILE A 494 16.36 22.98 -21.74
CA ILE A 494 15.00 23.25 -21.25
C ILE A 494 13.95 22.76 -22.27
N TRP A 495 14.17 23.08 -23.55
CA TRP A 495 13.24 22.72 -24.62
C TRP A 495 13.28 21.21 -24.89
N ALA A 496 14.47 20.65 -25.01
CA ALA A 496 14.66 19.20 -25.21
C ALA A 496 14.05 18.38 -24.06
N ALA A 497 14.23 18.79 -22.80
CA ALA A 497 13.61 18.14 -21.65
C ALA A 497 12.07 18.23 -21.69
N THR A 498 11.52 19.36 -22.14
CA THR A 498 10.07 19.51 -22.32
C THR A 498 9.55 18.56 -23.41
N MET A 499 10.25 18.41 -24.53
CA MET A 499 9.88 17.45 -25.58
C MET A 499 10.02 16.00 -25.10
N TYR A 500 11.00 15.72 -24.23
CA TYR A 500 11.16 14.42 -23.60
C TYR A 500 9.98 14.07 -22.69
N ASP A 501 9.44 15.03 -21.92
CA ASP A 501 8.23 14.82 -21.12
C ASP A 501 7.00 14.47 -21.99
N ILE A 502 6.89 15.08 -23.19
CA ILE A 502 5.84 14.71 -24.15
C ILE A 502 6.05 13.29 -24.66
N ARG A 503 7.30 12.91 -24.97
CA ARG A 503 7.69 11.53 -25.36
C ARG A 503 7.33 10.53 -24.27
N GLU A 504 7.59 10.81 -23.00
CA GLU A 504 7.19 9.92 -21.89
C GLU A 504 5.67 9.80 -21.78
N ALA A 505 4.95 10.90 -21.97
CA ALA A 505 3.49 10.91 -21.86
C ALA A 505 2.76 10.25 -23.05
N LYS A 506 3.32 10.28 -24.26
CA LYS A 506 2.63 9.88 -25.50
C LYS A 506 3.38 8.89 -26.40
N GLY A 507 4.65 8.64 -26.13
CA GLY A 507 5.53 7.78 -26.90
C GLY A 507 6.25 8.49 -28.06
N VAL A 508 7.32 7.86 -28.51
CA VAL A 508 8.26 8.39 -29.53
C VAL A 508 7.56 8.78 -30.83
N ALA A 509 6.77 7.89 -31.44
CA ALA A 509 6.16 8.14 -32.75
C ALA A 509 5.20 9.34 -32.76
N PHE A 510 4.45 9.53 -31.67
CA PHE A 510 3.57 10.70 -31.52
C PHE A 510 4.40 11.98 -31.46
N THR A 511 5.42 12.01 -30.61
CA THR A 511 6.26 13.19 -30.40
C THR A 511 7.06 13.55 -31.66
N GLN A 512 7.55 12.55 -32.41
CA GLN A 512 8.24 12.76 -33.69
C GLN A 512 7.41 13.57 -34.68
N GLN A 513 6.18 13.13 -34.96
CA GLN A 513 5.30 13.82 -35.90
C GLN A 513 4.92 15.21 -35.36
N LEU A 514 4.59 15.30 -34.07
CA LEU A 514 4.19 16.54 -33.43
C LEU A 514 5.30 17.62 -33.50
N VAL A 515 6.56 17.23 -33.27
CA VAL A 515 7.70 18.16 -33.28
C VAL A 515 7.98 18.71 -34.68
N ILE A 516 7.96 17.86 -35.72
CA ILE A 516 8.20 18.29 -37.11
C ILE A 516 7.11 19.24 -37.58
N ASP A 517 5.83 18.93 -37.34
CA ASP A 517 4.74 19.81 -37.72
C ASP A 517 4.66 21.05 -36.81
N GLY A 518 5.09 20.94 -35.56
CA GLY A 518 5.21 22.07 -34.64
C GLY A 518 6.23 23.11 -35.11
N MET A 519 7.37 22.67 -35.64
CA MET A 519 8.35 23.56 -36.27
C MET A 519 7.76 24.29 -37.50
N LYS A 520 6.99 23.59 -38.35
CA LYS A 520 6.30 24.21 -39.50
C LYS A 520 5.29 25.29 -39.09
N ASN A 521 4.67 25.13 -37.93
CA ASN A 521 3.73 26.09 -37.35
C ASN A 521 4.41 27.23 -36.57
N THR A 522 5.71 27.15 -36.33
CA THR A 522 6.44 28.13 -35.53
C THR A 522 6.91 29.30 -36.40
N VAL A 523 6.72 30.52 -35.89
CA VAL A 523 7.14 31.76 -36.57
C VAL A 523 8.65 31.95 -36.61
N SER A 524 9.14 32.90 -37.43
CA SER A 524 10.55 33.30 -37.45
C SER A 524 10.94 34.07 -36.19
N ALA A 525 12.20 33.95 -35.78
CA ALA A 525 12.75 34.45 -34.51
C ALA A 525 11.85 34.11 -33.30
N PRO A 526 11.49 32.82 -33.09
CA PRO A 526 10.54 32.44 -32.05
C PRO A 526 11.14 32.57 -30.65
N SER A 527 10.28 32.94 -29.70
CA SER A 527 10.45 32.63 -28.28
C SER A 527 10.01 31.19 -27.98
N TYR A 528 10.28 30.69 -26.77
CA TYR A 528 9.80 29.36 -26.33
C TYR A 528 8.27 29.26 -26.38
N LEU A 529 7.57 30.37 -26.12
CA LEU A 529 6.11 30.40 -26.15
C LEU A 529 5.57 30.31 -27.58
N ASP A 530 6.26 30.93 -28.55
CA ASP A 530 5.90 30.79 -29.97
C ASP A 530 6.10 29.33 -30.45
N ALA A 531 7.20 28.70 -30.03
CA ALA A 531 7.47 27.30 -30.32
C ALA A 531 6.46 26.35 -29.64
N ARG A 532 6.10 26.62 -28.38
CA ARG A 532 5.03 25.91 -27.65
C ARG A 532 3.73 25.98 -28.43
N ASP A 533 3.34 27.18 -28.86
CA ASP A 533 2.08 27.40 -29.57
C ASP A 533 2.10 26.71 -30.94
N GLY A 534 3.28 26.62 -31.59
CA GLY A 534 3.50 25.79 -32.78
C GLY A 534 3.21 24.30 -32.52
N ILE A 535 3.71 23.74 -31.41
CA ILE A 535 3.44 22.35 -30.98
C ILE A 535 1.95 22.13 -30.68
N LEU A 536 1.30 23.06 -29.98
CA LEU A 536 -0.13 23.00 -29.71
C LEU A 536 -0.95 23.05 -31.00
N ALA A 537 -0.57 23.89 -31.96
CA ALA A 537 -1.19 23.97 -33.27
C ALA A 537 -1.02 22.68 -34.08
N ALA A 538 0.13 22.01 -33.96
CA ALA A 538 0.35 20.71 -34.60
C ALA A 538 -0.61 19.63 -34.07
N ASP A 539 -0.91 19.61 -32.77
CA ASP A 539 -1.92 18.69 -32.24
C ASP A 539 -3.34 19.03 -32.72
N MET A 540 -3.65 20.30 -32.92
CA MET A 540 -4.91 20.73 -33.52
C MET A 540 -5.09 20.18 -34.94
N THR A 541 -4.03 20.20 -35.76
CA THR A 541 -4.09 19.71 -37.14
C THR A 541 -3.99 18.19 -37.24
N ASN A 542 -3.13 17.59 -36.42
CA ASN A 542 -2.80 16.16 -36.53
C ASN A 542 -3.83 15.29 -35.82
N ASN A 543 -4.38 15.78 -34.70
CA ASN A 543 -5.23 14.99 -33.81
C ASN A 543 -6.53 15.70 -33.41
N ALA A 544 -6.93 16.75 -34.15
CA ALA A 544 -8.11 17.56 -33.84
C ALA A 544 -8.12 18.13 -32.41
N GLY A 545 -6.95 18.36 -31.82
CA GLY A 545 -6.80 18.90 -30.46
C GLY A 545 -7.06 17.88 -29.35
N ALA A 546 -7.02 16.58 -29.64
CA ALA A 546 -7.31 15.53 -28.66
C ALA A 546 -6.34 15.54 -27.45
N ASN A 547 -5.15 16.12 -27.57
CA ASN A 547 -4.11 16.08 -26.53
C ASN A 547 -3.80 17.45 -25.91
N GLN A 548 -4.58 18.49 -26.23
CA GLN A 548 -4.30 19.88 -25.79
C GLN A 548 -4.06 19.99 -24.28
N CYS A 549 -4.92 19.39 -23.45
CA CYS A 549 -4.76 19.49 -21.99
C CYS A 549 -3.52 18.77 -21.46
N LEU A 550 -3.10 17.68 -22.10
CA LEU A 550 -1.85 16.98 -21.74
C LEU A 550 -0.63 17.82 -22.12
N LEU A 551 -0.65 18.41 -23.33
CA LEU A 551 0.44 19.26 -23.81
C LEU A 551 0.57 20.51 -22.94
N TRP A 552 -0.55 21.19 -22.66
CA TRP A 552 -0.57 22.33 -21.73
C TRP A 552 0.00 21.98 -20.36
N ARG A 553 -0.36 20.82 -19.81
CA ARG A 553 0.19 20.33 -18.54
C ARG A 553 1.71 20.16 -18.60
N VAL A 554 2.24 19.56 -19.67
CA VAL A 554 3.69 19.37 -19.83
C VAL A 554 4.42 20.71 -19.92
N PHE A 555 3.94 21.63 -20.75
CA PHE A 555 4.52 22.97 -20.86
C PHE A 555 4.43 23.75 -19.55
N ALA A 556 3.27 23.74 -18.88
CA ALA A 556 3.08 24.36 -17.57
C ALA A 556 4.02 23.76 -16.50
N GLY A 557 4.21 22.44 -16.48
CA GLY A 557 5.16 21.78 -15.57
C GLY A 557 6.63 22.23 -15.74
N ARG A 558 6.97 22.72 -16.94
CA ARG A 558 8.28 23.31 -17.28
C ARG A 558 8.27 24.85 -17.21
N GLY A 559 7.20 25.47 -16.71
CA GLY A 559 7.08 26.93 -16.52
C GLY A 559 6.59 27.71 -17.74
N MET A 560 6.11 27.04 -18.78
CA MET A 560 5.56 27.63 -20.02
C MET A 560 4.02 27.55 -20.06
N GLY A 561 3.37 27.80 -18.92
CA GLY A 561 1.92 27.76 -18.73
C GLY A 561 1.13 28.87 -19.42
N GLU A 562 -0.18 28.90 -19.19
CA GLU A 562 -1.13 29.79 -19.87
C GLU A 562 -0.77 31.28 -19.70
N ALA A 563 -0.33 31.68 -18.50
CA ALA A 563 0.03 33.06 -18.18
C ALA A 563 1.53 33.37 -18.34
N ALA A 564 2.31 32.43 -18.90
CA ALA A 564 3.73 32.62 -19.13
C ALA A 564 3.98 33.77 -20.13
N ALA A 565 5.04 34.55 -19.90
CA ALA A 565 5.35 35.71 -20.75
C ALA A 565 6.85 35.86 -21.02
N SER A 566 7.21 36.28 -22.24
CA SER A 566 8.57 36.62 -22.65
C SER A 566 8.65 38.09 -23.04
N SER A 567 9.77 38.76 -22.72
CA SER A 567 10.06 40.08 -23.29
C SER A 567 10.27 40.00 -24.80
N ALA A 568 10.06 41.11 -25.50
CA ALA A 568 10.17 41.17 -26.97
C ALA A 568 11.60 40.91 -27.48
N ASP A 569 12.63 41.21 -26.68
CA ASP A 569 14.03 40.90 -26.96
C ASP A 569 14.43 39.46 -26.55
N GLN A 570 13.47 38.68 -26.04
CA GLN A 570 13.62 37.30 -25.58
C GLN A 570 14.59 37.10 -24.40
N THR A 571 15.03 38.16 -23.71
CA THR A 571 16.03 38.04 -22.64
C THR A 571 15.43 37.84 -21.24
N THR A 572 14.17 38.24 -21.04
CA THR A 572 13.47 38.20 -19.75
C THR A 572 12.24 37.31 -19.86
N VAL A 573 12.07 36.40 -18.89
CA VAL A 573 10.99 35.42 -18.86
C VAL A 573 10.21 35.52 -17.55
N THR A 574 8.89 35.34 -17.63
CA THR A 574 7.98 35.17 -16.49
C THR A 574 7.36 33.80 -16.62
N ALA A 575 7.83 32.85 -15.80
CA ALA A 575 7.33 31.49 -15.82
C ALA A 575 5.93 31.41 -15.19
N ASP A 576 5.14 30.48 -15.69
CA ASP A 576 3.81 30.16 -15.18
C ASP A 576 3.61 28.65 -15.21
N GLU A 577 3.00 28.09 -14.16
CA GLU A 577 2.72 26.65 -14.05
C GLU A 577 1.21 26.36 -14.13
N THR A 578 0.41 27.34 -14.54
CA THR A 578 -1.02 27.15 -14.72
C THR A 578 -1.35 26.60 -16.10
N VAL A 579 -2.36 25.74 -16.15
CA VAL A 579 -2.97 25.25 -17.40
C VAL A 579 -4.27 26.00 -17.65
N PRO A 580 -4.77 26.04 -18.91
CA PRO A 580 -6.06 26.64 -19.23
C PRO A 580 -7.16 26.16 -18.30
N ALA A 581 -8.01 27.09 -17.85
CA ALA A 581 -9.10 26.78 -16.91
C ALA A 581 -9.98 25.62 -17.39
N ALA A 582 -10.19 25.49 -18.70
CA ALA A 582 -10.95 24.39 -19.29
C ALA A 582 -10.28 23.01 -19.15
N CYS A 583 -8.97 22.95 -18.92
CA CYS A 583 -8.22 21.71 -18.68
C CYS A 583 -8.14 21.33 -17.20
N ARG A 584 -8.53 22.22 -16.28
CA ARG A 584 -8.42 21.96 -14.84
C ARG A 584 -9.60 21.10 -14.38
N PRO A 585 -9.38 19.95 -13.73
CA PRO A 585 -10.44 19.28 -13.02
C PRO A 585 -10.89 20.11 -11.81
N THR A 586 -12.04 19.77 -11.25
CA THR A 586 -12.55 20.29 -9.98
C THR A 586 -12.64 19.13 -9.01
N ALA A 587 -11.89 19.19 -7.91
CA ALA A 587 -12.08 18.30 -6.77
C ALA A 587 -13.27 18.82 -5.95
N ASN A 588 -14.06 17.90 -5.40
CA ASN A 588 -15.10 18.21 -4.43
C ASN A 588 -15.11 17.09 -3.39
N ALA A 589 -14.61 17.38 -2.18
CA ALA A 589 -14.51 16.40 -1.09
C ALA A 589 -15.87 16.14 -0.39
N GLY A 590 -16.91 16.88 -0.78
CA GLY A 590 -18.24 16.85 -0.16
C GLY A 590 -18.24 17.44 1.25
N GLY A 591 -19.17 16.95 2.08
CA GLY A 591 -19.28 17.37 3.48
C GLY A 591 -19.81 18.80 3.69
N PRO A 592 -19.61 19.38 4.89
CA PRO A 592 -18.97 18.75 6.05
C PRO A 592 -19.72 17.48 6.52
N TYR A 593 -18.99 16.54 7.12
CA TYR A 593 -19.53 15.29 7.63
C TYR A 593 -19.60 15.32 9.17
N THR A 594 -20.55 14.58 9.74
CA THR A 594 -20.72 14.45 11.19
C THR A 594 -21.03 13.00 11.54
N THR A 595 -20.43 12.49 12.62
CA THR A 595 -20.66 11.15 13.17
C THR A 595 -20.41 11.14 14.67
N GLY A 596 -20.88 10.12 15.37
CA GLY A 596 -20.44 9.85 16.74
C GLY A 596 -19.17 8.99 16.74
N GLU A 597 -18.45 8.99 17.85
CA GLU A 597 -17.36 8.03 18.09
C GLU A 597 -17.78 6.58 17.85
N GLY A 598 -16.81 5.74 17.51
CA GLY A 598 -17.03 4.34 17.15
C GLY A 598 -17.63 4.12 15.75
N THR A 599 -18.21 5.16 15.12
CA THR A 599 -18.98 5.03 13.88
C THR A 599 -18.24 5.63 12.67
N ASP A 600 -17.75 4.75 11.79
CA ASP A 600 -17.04 5.14 10.56
C ASP A 600 -17.94 5.98 9.61
N VAL A 601 -17.34 6.96 8.93
CA VAL A 601 -18.00 7.82 7.92
C VAL A 601 -17.57 7.44 6.52
N THR A 602 -18.52 7.39 5.58
CA THR A 602 -18.21 7.32 4.15
C THR A 602 -18.16 8.73 3.54
N LEU A 603 -16.98 9.13 3.10
CA LEU A 603 -16.73 10.36 2.35
C LEU A 603 -17.11 10.17 0.88
N SER A 604 -17.57 11.24 0.22
CA SER A 604 -17.99 11.21 -1.18
C SER A 604 -17.31 12.30 -2.01
N ALA A 605 -16.65 11.88 -3.08
CA ALA A 605 -16.09 12.75 -4.10
C ALA A 605 -17.05 12.99 -5.29
N ALA A 606 -18.35 12.67 -5.16
CA ALA A 606 -19.29 12.61 -6.28
C ALA A 606 -19.50 13.96 -7.00
N GLY A 607 -19.21 15.09 -6.34
CA GLY A 607 -19.24 16.42 -6.95
C GLY A 607 -18.01 16.76 -7.80
N SER A 608 -17.00 15.88 -7.82
CA SER A 608 -15.77 16.12 -8.59
C SER A 608 -16.03 15.99 -10.09
N ALA A 609 -15.34 16.80 -10.88
CA ALA A 609 -15.52 16.85 -12.33
C ALA A 609 -14.17 16.98 -13.06
N LYS A 610 -14.11 16.41 -14.27
CA LYS A 610 -13.02 16.70 -15.21
C LYS A 610 -13.09 18.14 -15.72
N GLY A 611 -12.01 18.62 -16.35
CA GLY A 611 -12.02 19.87 -17.11
C GLY A 611 -13.10 19.88 -18.20
N SER A 612 -13.59 21.08 -18.53
CA SER A 612 -14.62 21.28 -19.56
C SER A 612 -14.11 21.07 -20.99
N ALA A 613 -12.80 21.12 -21.21
CA ALA A 613 -12.18 20.81 -22.49
C ALA A 613 -12.33 19.32 -22.83
N PRO A 614 -12.73 18.95 -24.06
CA PRO A 614 -12.84 17.55 -24.47
C PRO A 614 -11.55 16.73 -24.23
N SER A 615 -10.38 17.36 -24.45
CA SER A 615 -9.06 16.76 -24.27
C SER A 615 -8.62 16.55 -22.82
N ALA A 616 -9.38 17.03 -21.82
CA ALA A 616 -9.07 16.78 -20.41
C ALA A 616 -9.21 15.29 -20.04
N GLY A 617 -10.02 14.54 -20.80
CA GLY A 617 -10.32 13.14 -20.48
C GLY A 617 -11.12 12.98 -19.18
N ASN A 618 -11.57 11.76 -18.89
CA ASN A 618 -12.32 11.49 -17.66
C ASN A 618 -11.41 11.51 -16.42
N LEU A 619 -11.99 11.71 -15.24
CA LEU A 619 -11.25 11.49 -13.98
C LEU A 619 -10.74 10.05 -13.93
N THR A 620 -9.45 9.89 -13.68
CA THR A 620 -8.74 8.60 -13.66
C THR A 620 -8.42 8.15 -12.24
N THR A 621 -8.12 9.08 -11.32
CA THR A 621 -7.82 8.76 -9.93
C THR A 621 -8.48 9.72 -8.94
N TYR A 622 -8.82 9.18 -7.78
CA TYR A 622 -9.20 9.90 -6.56
C TYR A 622 -8.25 9.40 -5.47
N ALA A 623 -7.59 10.31 -4.79
CA ALA A 623 -6.65 10.02 -3.73
C ALA A 623 -6.97 10.91 -2.53
N TRP A 624 -7.10 10.33 -1.35
CA TRP A 624 -7.51 11.02 -0.13
C TRP A 624 -6.34 11.15 0.84
N ASP A 625 -6.32 12.28 1.51
CA ASP A 625 -5.48 12.63 2.66
C ASP A 625 -6.43 12.67 3.87
N LEU A 626 -6.53 11.56 4.60
CA LEU A 626 -7.46 11.38 5.72
C LEU A 626 -6.87 11.85 7.05
N ASP A 627 -5.58 12.15 7.10
CA ASP A 627 -4.91 12.59 8.33
C ASP A 627 -4.25 13.96 8.28
N ASN A 628 -4.40 14.63 7.13
CA ASN A 628 -3.99 16.00 6.86
C ASN A 628 -2.47 16.20 7.00
N ASP A 629 -1.68 15.21 6.58
CA ASP A 629 -0.22 15.31 6.50
C ASP A 629 0.28 15.90 5.15
N GLY A 630 -0.64 16.14 4.21
CA GLY A 630 -0.38 16.66 2.87
C GLY A 630 -0.03 15.58 1.84
N GLN A 631 -0.04 14.32 2.23
CA GLN A 631 0.11 13.15 1.38
C GLN A 631 -1.27 12.56 1.10
N TYR A 632 -1.53 12.28 -0.18
CA TYR A 632 -2.81 11.74 -0.62
C TYR A 632 -2.64 10.24 -0.89
N ASP A 633 -2.34 9.47 0.16
CA ASP A 633 -2.03 8.03 0.10
C ASP A 633 -2.86 7.18 1.07
N ASP A 634 -3.77 7.77 1.85
CA ASP A 634 -4.58 7.06 2.84
C ASP A 634 -5.71 6.22 2.23
N ALA A 635 -6.38 6.74 1.19
CA ALA A 635 -7.47 6.04 0.52
C ALA A 635 -7.60 6.44 -0.95
N THR A 636 -8.25 5.58 -1.73
CA THR A 636 -8.51 5.83 -3.15
C THR A 636 -9.97 5.59 -3.50
N GLY A 637 -10.40 6.16 -4.63
CA GLY A 637 -11.76 6.01 -5.15
C GLY A 637 -12.71 7.15 -4.75
N ALA A 638 -13.85 7.20 -5.44
CA ALA A 638 -14.82 8.28 -5.26
C ALA A 638 -15.60 8.18 -3.93
N GLY A 639 -15.51 7.05 -3.24
CA GLY A 639 -15.99 6.88 -1.86
C GLY A 639 -14.84 6.34 -1.00
N ALA A 640 -14.55 7.03 0.11
CA ALA A 640 -13.51 6.63 1.06
C ALA A 640 -14.10 6.50 2.47
N THR A 641 -13.55 5.60 3.28
CA THR A 641 -13.99 5.41 4.67
C THR A 641 -13.05 6.15 5.60
N PHE A 642 -13.60 7.06 6.39
CA PHE A 642 -12.90 7.71 7.50
C PHE A 642 -13.18 6.94 8.79
N ALA A 643 -12.13 6.36 9.38
CA ALA A 643 -12.21 5.50 10.57
C ALA A 643 -11.44 6.05 11.79
N ARG A 644 -10.92 7.28 11.72
CA ARG A 644 -10.32 7.99 12.87
C ARG A 644 -11.43 8.60 13.73
N VAL A 645 -12.27 7.73 14.26
CA VAL A 645 -13.49 8.05 15.01
C VAL A 645 -13.41 7.52 16.45
N GLY A 646 -12.19 7.31 16.95
CA GLY A 646 -11.96 6.81 18.31
C GLY A 646 -11.85 7.91 19.37
N GLN A 647 -11.90 9.18 18.95
CA GLN A 647 -11.89 10.39 19.77
C GLN A 647 -12.73 11.45 19.04
N ASP A 648 -13.44 12.27 19.79
CA ASP A 648 -14.14 13.45 19.35
C ASP A 648 -13.21 14.51 18.72
N GLY A 649 -13.80 15.44 17.99
CA GLY A 649 -13.10 16.59 17.43
C GLY A 649 -13.37 16.82 15.95
N VAL A 650 -12.61 17.76 15.38
CA VAL A 650 -12.77 18.19 13.98
C VAL A 650 -11.53 17.83 13.19
N PHE A 651 -11.69 16.86 12.30
CA PHE A 651 -10.62 16.37 11.44
C PHE A 651 -10.75 16.97 10.05
N THR A 652 -9.68 17.58 9.54
CA THR A 652 -9.63 18.01 8.14
C THR A 652 -9.22 16.83 7.27
N VAL A 653 -9.89 16.64 6.14
CA VAL A 653 -9.53 15.62 5.15
C VAL A 653 -9.42 16.26 3.78
N GLY A 654 -8.39 15.88 3.03
CA GLY A 654 -8.11 16.33 1.67
C GLY A 654 -8.52 15.29 0.62
N LEU A 655 -8.93 15.77 -0.54
CA LEU A 655 -9.15 15.00 -1.75
C LEU A 655 -8.29 15.58 -2.87
N ARG A 656 -7.55 14.72 -3.57
CA ARG A 656 -6.89 15.02 -4.85
C ARG A 656 -7.50 14.18 -5.95
N VAL A 657 -7.97 14.84 -7.01
CA VAL A 657 -8.46 14.18 -8.22
C VAL A 657 -7.49 14.41 -9.37
N THR A 658 -7.39 13.42 -10.27
CA THR A 658 -6.57 13.50 -11.48
C THR A 658 -7.43 13.16 -12.70
N ASP A 659 -7.33 13.95 -13.77
CA ASP A 659 -8.03 13.70 -15.03
C ASP A 659 -7.25 12.78 -15.99
N GLY A 660 -7.78 12.57 -17.21
CA GLY A 660 -7.19 11.69 -18.22
C GLY A 660 -6.00 12.31 -18.95
N ALA A 661 -5.90 13.64 -18.93
CA ALA A 661 -4.71 14.39 -19.32
C ALA A 661 -3.67 14.44 -18.19
N GLY A 662 -4.04 13.97 -16.99
CA GLY A 662 -3.26 13.92 -15.77
C GLY A 662 -3.04 15.28 -15.10
N ASN A 663 -3.94 16.24 -15.31
CA ASN A 663 -4.06 17.44 -14.47
C ASN A 663 -4.66 17.06 -13.12
N THR A 664 -4.28 17.77 -12.07
CA THR A 664 -4.78 17.52 -10.72
C THR A 664 -5.52 18.72 -10.15
N ALA A 665 -6.44 18.45 -9.23
CA ALA A 665 -7.07 19.45 -8.38
C ALA A 665 -7.26 18.88 -6.98
N THR A 666 -7.23 19.76 -5.99
CA THR A 666 -7.41 19.40 -4.59
C THR A 666 -8.58 20.16 -3.99
N ASP A 667 -9.28 19.54 -3.06
CA ASP A 667 -10.31 20.15 -2.23
C ASP A 667 -10.22 19.55 -0.83
N SER A 668 -10.74 20.23 0.18
CA SER A 668 -10.75 19.72 1.55
C SER A 668 -12.09 19.96 2.23
N THR A 669 -12.38 19.13 3.21
CA THR A 669 -13.60 19.19 4.01
C THR A 669 -13.30 18.73 5.43
N THR A 670 -14.30 18.75 6.30
CA THR A 670 -14.15 18.36 7.70
C THR A 670 -15.05 17.18 8.05
N VAL A 671 -14.54 16.31 8.91
CA VAL A 671 -15.33 15.30 9.64
C VAL A 671 -15.36 15.73 11.11
N THR A 672 -16.56 16.03 11.61
CA THR A 672 -16.80 16.28 13.02
C THR A 672 -17.20 14.97 13.68
N VAL A 673 -16.36 14.47 14.59
CA VAL A 673 -16.68 13.34 15.46
C VAL A 673 -17.22 13.92 16.76
N GLU A 674 -18.47 13.59 17.08
CA GLU A 674 -19.15 13.98 18.32
C GLU A 674 -18.89 12.92 19.38
N ASN A 675 -18.67 13.35 20.62
CA ASN A 675 -18.51 12.45 21.76
C ASN A 675 -19.77 11.57 21.97
N VAL A 676 -19.57 10.28 22.26
CA VAL A 676 -20.58 9.34 22.71
C VAL A 676 -20.34 8.92 24.16
N ALA A 677 -21.12 9.51 25.09
CA ALA A 677 -21.00 9.26 26.52
C ALA A 677 -20.89 7.77 26.95
N PRO A 678 -20.09 7.47 28.00
CA PRO A 678 -19.81 6.10 28.43
C PRO A 678 -21.05 5.40 28.98
N ALA A 679 -21.10 4.08 28.87
CA ALA A 679 -22.15 3.23 29.41
C ALA A 679 -21.66 2.42 30.62
N VAL A 680 -22.40 2.50 31.74
CA VAL A 680 -22.09 1.74 32.97
C VAL A 680 -22.91 0.44 33.01
N SER A 681 -22.23 -0.68 33.23
CA SER A 681 -22.84 -2.00 33.45
C SER A 681 -22.44 -2.54 34.83
N LEU A 682 -23.41 -3.04 35.59
CA LEU A 682 -23.21 -3.53 36.96
C LEU A 682 -23.86 -4.90 37.13
N GLU A 683 -23.17 -5.82 37.81
CA GLU A 683 -23.71 -7.11 38.24
C GLU A 683 -24.49 -6.96 39.55
N SER A 684 -25.43 -7.87 39.80
CA SER A 684 -26.17 -7.89 41.08
C SER A 684 -25.25 -8.24 42.24
N VAL A 685 -25.41 -7.55 43.35
CA VAL A 685 -24.65 -7.78 44.59
C VAL A 685 -25.44 -8.71 45.52
N PRO A 686 -24.89 -9.89 45.91
CA PRO A 686 -25.54 -10.77 46.88
C PRO A 686 -25.59 -10.16 48.29
N PRO A 687 -26.61 -10.51 49.11
CA PRO A 687 -26.63 -10.11 50.52
C PRO A 687 -25.44 -10.64 51.31
N ALA A 688 -24.94 -9.85 52.25
CA ALA A 688 -23.85 -10.22 53.16
C ALA A 688 -24.18 -9.79 54.60
N GLY A 689 -23.61 -10.48 55.59
CA GLY A 689 -23.67 -10.01 56.97
C GLY A 689 -22.88 -8.73 57.16
N GLU A 690 -23.20 -7.92 58.15
CA GLU A 690 -22.35 -6.80 58.55
C GLU A 690 -20.92 -7.23 58.84
N ASN A 691 -19.97 -6.30 58.69
CA ASN A 691 -18.54 -6.56 58.79
C ASN A 691 -18.01 -7.66 57.82
N SER A 692 -18.84 -8.12 56.87
CA SER A 692 -18.42 -8.98 55.76
C SER A 692 -18.29 -8.16 54.47
N PRO A 693 -17.30 -8.48 53.61
CA PRO A 693 -17.10 -7.74 52.38
C PRO A 693 -18.21 -8.05 51.36
N VAL A 694 -18.87 -7.00 50.90
CA VAL A 694 -19.74 -6.97 49.74
C VAL A 694 -18.86 -6.77 48.50
N THR A 695 -19.06 -7.58 47.45
CA THR A 695 -18.28 -7.47 46.20
C THR A 695 -19.13 -6.88 45.08
N LEU A 696 -18.65 -5.78 44.51
CA LEU A 696 -19.20 -5.11 43.34
C LEU A 696 -18.36 -5.46 42.11
N THR A 697 -19.00 -6.03 41.09
CA THR A 697 -18.39 -6.30 39.78
C THR A 697 -19.17 -5.56 38.70
N GLY A 698 -18.45 -4.99 37.74
CA GLY A 698 -19.07 -4.29 36.62
C GLY A 698 -18.03 -3.84 35.60
N GLY A 699 -18.49 -3.04 34.65
CA GLY A 699 -17.63 -2.43 33.66
C GLY A 699 -18.24 -1.17 33.06
N ILE A 700 -17.36 -0.28 32.60
CA ILE A 700 -17.72 0.88 31.78
C ILE A 700 -17.28 0.58 30.35
N GLY A 701 -18.12 0.89 29.37
CA GLY A 701 -17.80 0.76 27.95
C GLY A 701 -18.09 2.06 27.23
N ASP A 702 -17.22 2.43 26.29
CA ASP A 702 -17.31 3.68 25.54
C ASP A 702 -16.88 3.48 24.07
N PRO A 703 -17.67 3.88 23.07
CA PRO A 703 -17.27 3.82 21.66
C PRO A 703 -16.01 4.64 21.31
N GLY A 704 -15.67 5.68 22.09
CA GLY A 704 -14.43 6.47 22.03
C GLY A 704 -13.25 5.68 22.58
N TRP A 705 -12.72 4.72 21.81
CA TRP A 705 -11.67 3.83 22.33
C TRP A 705 -10.31 4.51 22.61
N LEU A 706 -10.12 5.77 22.20
CA LEU A 706 -8.94 6.57 22.53
C LEU A 706 -9.17 7.46 23.77
N ASP A 707 -10.40 7.54 24.27
CA ASP A 707 -10.75 8.36 25.41
C ASP A 707 -10.23 7.74 26.71
N PRO A 708 -9.74 8.56 27.65
CA PRO A 708 -9.32 8.08 28.96
C PRO A 708 -10.53 7.79 29.85
N LEU A 709 -10.92 6.52 29.97
CA LEU A 709 -12.00 6.13 30.89
C LEU A 709 -11.59 6.15 32.36
N THR A 710 -12.45 6.73 33.19
CA THR A 710 -12.34 6.74 34.65
C THR A 710 -13.67 6.33 35.31
N ALA A 711 -13.59 5.84 36.54
CA ALA A 711 -14.74 5.39 37.29
C ALA A 711 -14.72 5.90 38.73
N THR A 712 -15.91 6.17 39.26
CA THR A 712 -16.11 6.42 40.68
C THR A 712 -17.22 5.53 41.23
N VAL A 713 -17.11 5.15 42.49
CA VAL A 713 -18.14 4.44 43.24
C VAL A 713 -18.49 5.24 44.49
N ASP A 714 -19.77 5.50 44.71
CA ASP A 714 -20.31 5.92 46.00
C ASP A 714 -21.00 4.69 46.61
N TRP A 715 -20.54 4.26 47.79
CA TRP A 715 -21.03 3.05 48.45
C TRP A 715 -22.34 3.28 49.21
N GLY A 716 -22.85 4.51 49.25
CA GLY A 716 -24.11 4.86 49.92
C GLY A 716 -24.00 4.98 51.44
N ASP A 717 -22.78 4.97 51.99
CA ASP A 717 -22.49 5.05 53.43
C ASP A 717 -22.12 6.47 53.90
N GLY A 718 -22.27 7.47 53.03
CA GLY A 718 -21.97 8.87 53.33
C GLY A 718 -20.50 9.27 53.19
N ALA A 719 -19.59 8.36 52.84
CA ALA A 719 -18.19 8.68 52.52
C ALA A 719 -18.04 9.47 51.20
N GLY A 720 -19.08 9.46 50.36
CA GLY A 720 -19.12 10.10 49.05
C GLY A 720 -18.36 9.31 47.98
N PRO A 721 -18.33 9.80 46.72
CA PRO A 721 -17.72 9.10 45.60
C PRO A 721 -16.21 8.92 45.75
N GLN A 722 -15.73 7.69 45.56
CA GLN A 722 -14.33 7.29 45.59
C GLN A 722 -13.87 6.81 44.22
N ALA A 723 -12.58 6.95 43.89
CA ALA A 723 -12.04 6.44 42.64
C ALA A 723 -12.10 4.91 42.59
N LEU A 724 -12.66 4.35 41.52
CA LEU A 724 -12.82 2.92 41.32
C LEU A 724 -11.75 2.42 40.33
N ALA A 725 -10.81 1.63 40.83
CA ALA A 725 -9.76 1.05 40.00
C ALA A 725 -10.28 -0.12 39.17
N GLY A 726 -9.78 -0.25 37.94
CA GLY A 726 -10.14 -1.32 37.01
C GLY A 726 -9.05 -1.64 36.01
N THR A 727 -9.32 -2.60 35.14
CA THR A 727 -8.48 -2.93 33.99
C THR A 727 -9.02 -2.19 32.78
N LEU A 728 -8.21 -1.26 32.25
CA LEU A 728 -8.53 -0.47 31.06
C LEU A 728 -8.06 -1.20 29.80
N GLU A 729 -8.94 -1.31 28.81
CA GLU A 729 -8.64 -1.80 27.46
C GLU A 729 -9.11 -0.76 26.43
N ASN A 730 -8.16 -0.02 25.84
CA ASN A 730 -8.40 1.05 24.86
C ASN A 730 -8.23 0.53 23.43
N VAL A 731 -9.10 -0.38 23.02
CA VAL A 731 -8.99 -1.07 21.73
C VAL A 731 -10.33 -1.06 21.01
N ARG A 732 -10.33 -0.68 19.73
CA ARG A 732 -11.52 -0.73 18.86
C ARG A 732 -12.20 -2.12 18.92
N PRO A 733 -13.54 -2.24 19.04
CA PRO A 733 -14.55 -1.20 18.81
C PRO A 733 -14.71 -0.16 19.92
N ASP A 734 -14.48 -0.51 21.18
CA ASP A 734 -14.87 0.30 22.34
C ASP A 734 -13.75 0.31 23.40
N ALA A 735 -13.52 1.43 24.09
CA ALA A 735 -12.77 1.42 25.35
C ALA A 735 -13.60 0.72 26.44
N THR A 736 -12.95 -0.10 27.25
CA THR A 736 -13.62 -0.74 28.40
C THR A 736 -12.80 -0.61 29.68
N LEU A 737 -13.48 -0.37 30.80
CA LEU A 737 -12.91 -0.41 32.15
C LEU A 737 -13.67 -1.42 33.00
N GLY A 738 -13.15 -2.65 33.09
CA GLY A 738 -13.70 -3.70 33.96
C GLY A 738 -13.18 -3.57 35.38
N PHE A 739 -14.05 -3.68 36.38
CA PHE A 739 -13.67 -3.54 37.79
C PHE A 739 -14.29 -4.61 38.69
N THR A 740 -13.59 -4.89 39.78
CA THR A 740 -14.09 -5.65 40.92
C THR A 740 -13.60 -4.95 42.18
N ALA A 741 -14.52 -4.51 43.03
CA ALA A 741 -14.21 -3.82 44.28
C ALA A 741 -14.97 -4.46 45.44
N ALA A 742 -14.33 -4.55 46.60
CA ALA A 742 -14.96 -5.00 47.83
C ALA A 742 -15.13 -3.82 48.78
N HIS A 743 -16.27 -3.76 49.46
CA HIS A 743 -16.56 -2.80 50.52
C HIS A 743 -17.19 -3.51 51.70
N THR A 744 -16.95 -3.02 52.91
CA THR A 744 -17.49 -3.60 54.12
C THR A 744 -18.31 -2.56 54.84
N TYR A 745 -19.56 -2.90 55.13
CA TYR A 745 -20.47 -2.05 55.89
C TYR A 745 -20.37 -2.41 57.37
N GLY A 746 -20.41 -1.39 58.23
CA GLY A 746 -20.30 -1.55 59.67
C GLY A 746 -21.56 -2.08 60.33
N ASP A 747 -22.70 -1.98 59.65
CA ASP A 747 -24.03 -2.21 60.20
C ASP A 747 -24.95 -2.72 59.07
N ASP A 748 -26.09 -3.27 59.45
CA ASP A 748 -27.11 -3.76 58.56
C ASP A 748 -27.89 -2.64 57.86
N GLY A 749 -28.62 -3.01 56.81
CA GLY A 749 -29.40 -2.05 56.03
C GLY A 749 -29.27 -2.21 54.52
N THR A 750 -29.87 -1.27 53.81
CA THR A 750 -29.84 -1.23 52.33
C THR A 750 -29.10 0.00 51.85
N PHE A 751 -27.95 -0.23 51.22
CA PHE A 751 -27.06 0.82 50.73
C PHE A 751 -27.17 0.92 49.21
N THR A 752 -27.58 2.08 48.71
CA THR A 752 -27.62 2.34 47.26
C THR A 752 -26.22 2.70 46.78
N ILE A 753 -25.57 1.75 46.10
CA ILE A 753 -24.27 1.93 45.45
C ILE A 753 -24.49 2.64 44.12
N GLU A 754 -23.85 3.79 43.90
CA GLU A 754 -23.83 4.49 42.61
C GLU A 754 -22.44 4.38 41.99
N VAL A 755 -22.38 3.85 40.77
CA VAL A 755 -21.15 3.85 39.97
C VAL A 755 -21.32 4.84 38.83
N CYS A 756 -20.35 5.72 38.66
CA CYS A 756 -20.29 6.63 37.52
C CYS A 756 -19.02 6.40 36.71
N GLY A 757 -19.19 6.13 35.42
CA GLY A 757 -18.12 6.17 34.43
C GLY A 757 -18.04 7.55 33.78
N SER A 758 -16.84 8.02 33.55
CA SER A 758 -16.57 9.27 32.82
C SER A 758 -15.49 9.02 31.78
N ASP A 759 -15.69 9.56 30.58
CA ASP A 759 -14.64 9.84 29.59
C ASP A 759 -14.02 11.23 29.97
N ASP A 760 -13.29 11.89 29.08
CA ASP A 760 -12.76 13.23 29.32
C ASP A 760 -13.76 14.40 29.15
N ASP A 761 -15.01 14.11 28.78
CA ASP A 761 -16.00 15.08 28.34
C ASP A 761 -17.34 15.04 29.10
N THR A 762 -17.84 13.84 29.39
CA THR A 762 -19.15 13.49 29.94
C THR A 762 -19.07 12.41 31.03
N ARG A 763 -20.19 12.25 31.75
CA ARG A 763 -20.32 11.31 32.87
C ARG A 763 -21.68 10.63 32.84
N SER A 764 -21.67 9.30 33.00
CA SER A 764 -22.86 8.46 33.09
C SER A 764 -22.84 7.67 34.39
N CYS A 765 -23.99 7.58 35.06
CA CYS A 765 -24.12 6.93 36.36
C CYS A 765 -25.18 5.82 36.34
N ARG A 766 -24.96 4.78 37.16
CA ARG A 766 -25.93 3.71 37.41
C ARG A 766 -25.87 3.29 38.87
N SER A 767 -27.03 3.01 39.45
CA SER A 767 -27.13 2.59 40.84
C SER A 767 -27.68 1.16 40.98
N LEU A 768 -27.31 0.50 42.06
CA LEU A 768 -27.89 -0.76 42.53
C LEU A 768 -27.88 -0.78 44.06
N ASP A 769 -28.72 -1.62 44.66
CA ASP A 769 -28.76 -1.75 46.11
C ASP A 769 -27.92 -2.95 46.59
N ALA A 770 -27.14 -2.75 47.65
CA ALA A 770 -26.51 -3.78 48.44
C ALA A 770 -27.27 -3.97 49.75
N THR A 771 -27.64 -5.21 50.06
CA THR A 771 -28.33 -5.56 51.31
C THR A 771 -27.34 -6.15 52.30
N VAL A 772 -27.16 -5.49 53.44
CA VAL A 772 -26.37 -5.97 54.57
C VAL A 772 -27.32 -6.45 55.65
N THR A 773 -27.07 -7.63 56.21
CA THR A 773 -27.92 -8.25 57.23
C THR A 773 -27.24 -8.23 58.60
N ASN A 774 -28.01 -7.99 59.66
CA ASN A 774 -27.55 -8.09 61.05
C ASN A 774 -26.91 -9.47 61.33
N THR A 775 -25.79 -9.47 62.07
CA THR A 775 -25.15 -10.64 62.64
C THR A 775 -25.17 -10.62 64.17
N ASP A 776 -26.05 -11.43 64.78
CA ASP A 776 -26.22 -11.53 66.26
C ASP A 776 -24.89 -11.48 67.08
N PRO A 777 -24.85 -10.77 68.23
CA PRO A 777 -23.72 -10.79 69.14
C PRO A 777 -23.51 -12.18 69.76
N ASN A 778 -22.34 -12.41 70.36
CA ASN A 778 -22.08 -13.55 71.23
C ASN A 778 -22.07 -13.12 72.70
N ALA A 779 -22.53 -13.96 73.63
CA ALA A 779 -22.53 -13.68 75.07
C ALA A 779 -21.96 -14.86 75.89
N ALA A 780 -21.12 -14.57 76.89
CA ALA A 780 -20.49 -15.60 77.74
C ALA A 780 -20.28 -15.12 79.19
N ILE A 781 -20.56 -15.99 80.17
CA ILE A 781 -20.24 -15.80 81.60
C ILE A 781 -18.86 -16.38 81.91
N SER A 782 -18.00 -15.61 82.57
CA SER A 782 -16.71 -16.11 83.02
C SER A 782 -16.87 -17.21 84.09
N ALA A 783 -16.06 -18.26 83.97
CA ALA A 783 -15.94 -19.30 84.99
C ALA A 783 -15.15 -18.85 86.23
N ASP A 784 -14.51 -17.67 86.18
CA ASP A 784 -13.73 -17.13 87.29
C ASP A 784 -14.63 -16.87 88.51
N GLY A 785 -14.25 -17.42 89.67
CA GLY A 785 -15.02 -17.28 90.91
C GLY A 785 -16.08 -18.36 91.15
N GLN A 786 -16.33 -19.24 90.17
CA GLN A 786 -17.17 -20.42 90.39
C GLN A 786 -16.40 -21.52 91.12
N THR A 787 -17.04 -22.14 92.11
CA THR A 787 -16.51 -23.34 92.78
C THR A 787 -17.02 -24.58 92.06
N THR A 788 -16.11 -25.53 91.80
CA THR A 788 -16.49 -26.84 91.25
C THR A 788 -16.63 -27.85 92.37
N TYR A 789 -17.79 -28.48 92.50
CA TYR A 789 -18.04 -29.55 93.47
C TYR A 789 -18.88 -30.65 92.79
N ASN A 790 -18.46 -31.91 92.92
CA ASN A 790 -19.10 -33.06 92.26
C ASN A 790 -19.34 -32.87 90.73
N GLY A 791 -18.46 -32.14 90.04
CA GLY A 791 -18.56 -31.87 88.60
C GLY A 791 -19.51 -30.74 88.20
N GLN A 792 -20.24 -30.15 89.15
CA GLN A 792 -21.08 -28.97 88.92
C GLN A 792 -20.32 -27.70 89.31
N LYS A 793 -20.54 -26.61 88.56
CA LYS A 793 -19.98 -25.29 88.85
C LYS A 793 -21.07 -24.35 89.34
N ALA A 794 -20.79 -23.64 90.41
CA ALA A 794 -21.66 -22.57 90.90
C ALA A 794 -20.84 -21.51 91.60
N PHE A 795 -21.32 -20.26 91.57
CA PHE A 795 -20.87 -19.25 92.53
C PHE A 795 -21.45 -19.62 93.90
N ILE A 796 -20.63 -19.67 94.95
CA ILE A 796 -21.09 -20.02 96.31
C ILE A 796 -20.79 -18.85 97.24
N ALA A 797 -21.81 -18.31 97.91
CA ALA A 797 -21.68 -17.25 98.89
C ALA A 797 -22.73 -17.39 100.02
N HIS A 798 -22.52 -16.67 101.12
CA HIS A 798 -23.52 -16.56 102.17
C HIS A 798 -24.56 -15.50 101.84
N ALA A 799 -25.77 -15.65 102.39
CA ALA A 799 -26.84 -14.67 102.29
C ALA A 799 -26.35 -13.30 102.78
N GLY A 800 -26.53 -12.28 101.94
CA GLY A 800 -26.06 -10.91 102.16
C GLY A 800 -24.60 -10.66 101.78
N THR A 801 -23.84 -11.67 101.34
CA THR A 801 -22.47 -11.51 100.81
C THR A 801 -22.52 -11.42 99.29
N PRO A 802 -21.96 -10.36 98.67
CA PRO A 802 -22.00 -10.20 97.23
C PRO A 802 -21.08 -11.20 96.51
N ILE A 803 -21.55 -11.75 95.39
CA ILE A 803 -20.69 -12.38 94.37
C ILE A 803 -20.43 -11.38 93.25
N THR A 804 -19.27 -11.48 92.60
CA THR A 804 -18.95 -10.68 91.40
C THR A 804 -18.91 -11.59 90.19
N VAL A 805 -19.73 -11.31 89.19
CA VAL A 805 -19.79 -12.09 87.96
C VAL A 805 -19.38 -11.23 86.78
N LYS A 806 -18.46 -11.77 85.99
CA LYS A 806 -17.92 -11.13 84.79
C LYS A 806 -18.59 -11.75 83.55
N GLY A 807 -19.20 -10.91 82.72
CA GLY A 807 -19.77 -11.29 81.42
C GLY A 807 -18.98 -10.64 80.28
N THR A 808 -18.87 -11.33 79.16
CA THR A 808 -18.26 -10.82 77.92
C THR A 808 -19.25 -10.99 76.77
N SER A 809 -19.47 -9.91 76.01
CA SER A 809 -20.23 -9.93 74.77
C SER A 809 -19.41 -9.36 73.63
N THR A 810 -19.49 -9.97 72.45
CA THR A 810 -18.80 -9.51 71.25
C THR A 810 -19.75 -9.40 70.08
N ASP A 811 -19.77 -8.25 69.44
CA ASP A 811 -20.51 -7.95 68.23
C ASP A 811 -19.54 -7.73 67.05
N PRO A 812 -19.75 -8.40 65.91
CA PRO A 812 -18.98 -8.12 64.70
C PRO A 812 -19.32 -6.77 64.05
N GLY A 813 -20.55 -6.26 64.20
CA GLY A 813 -21.01 -4.97 63.70
C GLY A 813 -20.62 -3.78 64.58
N SER A 814 -21.07 -2.60 64.15
CA SER A 814 -20.83 -1.30 64.78
C SER A 814 -21.89 -0.95 65.85
N ASP A 815 -22.53 -1.97 66.40
CA ASP A 815 -23.74 -1.86 67.22
C ASP A 815 -23.47 -1.56 68.69
N ASP A 816 -24.44 -0.87 69.30
CA ASP A 816 -24.45 -0.58 70.72
C ASP A 816 -24.88 -1.83 71.51
N LEU A 817 -23.99 -2.34 72.37
CA LEU A 817 -24.30 -3.52 73.18
C LEU A 817 -24.97 -3.17 74.52
N ASP A 818 -26.20 -3.63 74.71
CA ASP A 818 -26.91 -3.70 75.99
C ASP A 818 -26.65 -5.04 76.68
N LEU A 819 -26.03 -4.99 77.85
CA LEU A 819 -25.64 -6.15 78.64
C LEU A 819 -26.48 -6.27 79.90
N THR A 820 -27.22 -7.36 80.03
CA THR A 820 -28.10 -7.62 81.17
C THR A 820 -27.64 -8.85 81.97
N TRP A 821 -27.46 -8.68 83.29
CA TRP A 821 -27.33 -9.77 84.26
C TRP A 821 -28.67 -9.97 84.97
N LEU A 822 -29.37 -11.06 84.68
CA LEU A 822 -30.58 -11.48 85.40
C LEU A 822 -30.19 -12.42 86.54
N TRP A 823 -30.34 -11.98 87.79
CA TRP A 823 -29.82 -12.69 88.96
C TRP A 823 -30.68 -13.90 89.39
N GLY A 824 -31.84 -14.12 88.76
CA GLY A 824 -32.69 -15.30 88.97
C GLY A 824 -33.79 -15.13 90.04
N GLU A 825 -33.77 -14.03 90.80
CA GLU A 825 -34.80 -13.71 91.81
C GLU A 825 -35.68 -12.49 91.43
N GLY A 826 -35.64 -12.11 90.15
CA GLY A 826 -36.43 -11.00 89.59
C GLY A 826 -35.72 -9.65 89.58
N THR A 827 -34.46 -9.56 90.04
CA THR A 827 -33.60 -8.38 89.91
C THR A 827 -32.65 -8.50 88.72
N SER A 828 -32.34 -7.38 88.09
CA SER A 828 -31.38 -7.28 86.98
C SER A 828 -30.38 -6.14 87.21
N ASP A 829 -29.21 -6.29 86.62
CA ASP A 829 -28.27 -5.20 86.40
C ASP A 829 -28.04 -5.05 84.90
N ASP A 830 -28.07 -3.81 84.42
CA ASP A 830 -27.86 -3.50 83.01
C ASP A 830 -26.58 -2.66 82.83
N LEU A 831 -26.00 -2.76 81.64
CA LEU A 831 -24.88 -1.94 81.18
C LEU A 831 -25.00 -1.76 79.67
N VAL A 832 -25.31 -0.55 79.25
CA VAL A 832 -25.23 -0.14 77.84
C VAL A 832 -23.80 0.28 77.53
N SER A 833 -23.25 -0.23 76.43
CA SER A 833 -21.91 0.02 75.97
C SER A 833 -21.94 0.59 74.54
N LEU A 834 -22.05 1.92 74.47
CA LEU A 834 -22.13 2.65 73.21
C LEU A 834 -20.84 2.57 72.39
N VAL A 835 -20.98 2.46 71.07
CA VAL A 835 -19.90 2.62 70.07
C VAL A 835 -19.47 4.09 69.97
N ASN A 836 -20.40 5.06 70.06
CA ASN A 836 -20.12 6.50 69.93
C ASN A 836 -20.48 7.34 71.18
N PRO A 837 -19.87 7.12 72.35
CA PRO A 837 -20.27 7.81 73.58
C PRO A 837 -20.12 9.34 73.46
N PRO A 838 -21.11 10.14 73.91
CA PRO A 838 -22.28 9.76 74.70
C PRO A 838 -23.56 9.43 73.91
N ALA A 839 -23.53 9.43 72.58
CA ALA A 839 -24.70 9.17 71.73
C ALA A 839 -24.79 7.68 71.36
N THR A 840 -26.01 7.23 71.01
CA THR A 840 -26.15 5.98 70.26
C THR A 840 -25.56 6.18 68.87
N ASP A 841 -25.18 5.11 68.19
CA ASP A 841 -24.82 5.19 66.79
C ASP A 841 -26.04 5.64 65.93
N PRO A 842 -25.79 6.43 64.87
CA PRO A 842 -26.84 6.93 63.98
C PRO A 842 -27.08 6.00 62.81
N ASP A 843 -28.32 5.82 62.36
CA ASP A 843 -28.64 5.19 61.06
C ASP A 843 -28.36 6.17 59.89
N PRO A 844 -27.49 5.85 58.91
CA PRO A 844 -26.64 4.66 58.80
C PRO A 844 -25.31 4.79 59.57
N SER A 845 -24.87 3.68 60.16
CA SER A 845 -23.84 3.63 61.20
C SER A 845 -22.42 4.02 60.76
N PRO A 846 -21.54 4.33 61.74
CA PRO A 846 -20.17 4.75 61.45
C PRO A 846 -19.35 3.62 60.79
N PRO A 847 -18.13 3.93 60.30
CA PRO A 847 -17.22 2.93 59.76
C PRO A 847 -17.06 1.74 60.72
N VAL A 848 -16.89 0.55 60.15
CA VAL A 848 -16.69 -0.75 60.82
C VAL A 848 -15.96 -0.62 62.16
N GLN A 849 -16.70 -0.79 63.26
CA GLN A 849 -16.21 -0.69 64.63
C GLN A 849 -16.71 -1.84 65.50
N PRO A 850 -16.16 -3.07 65.32
CA PRO A 850 -16.59 -4.25 66.06
C PRO A 850 -16.53 -4.04 67.57
N ARG A 851 -17.59 -4.40 68.29
CA ARG A 851 -17.70 -4.16 69.73
C ARG A 851 -17.32 -5.38 70.55
N ASN A 852 -16.36 -5.24 71.46
CA ASN A 852 -16.04 -6.27 72.45
C ASN A 852 -16.11 -5.67 73.85
N VAL A 853 -17.11 -6.12 74.62
CA VAL A 853 -17.40 -5.58 75.94
C VAL A 853 -17.22 -6.67 76.97
N THR A 854 -16.45 -6.36 77.99
CA THR A 854 -16.26 -7.24 79.13
C THR A 854 -16.50 -6.43 80.39
N ALA A 855 -17.48 -6.82 81.18
CA ALA A 855 -17.90 -6.09 82.37
C ALA A 855 -18.23 -7.05 83.51
N ALA A 856 -18.22 -6.54 84.73
CA ALA A 856 -18.55 -7.30 85.92
C ALA A 856 -19.58 -6.56 86.77
N LYS A 857 -20.54 -7.30 87.30
CA LYS A 857 -21.53 -6.81 88.25
C LYS A 857 -21.44 -7.62 89.53
N SER A 858 -21.70 -6.96 90.65
CA SER A 858 -21.71 -7.59 91.97
C SER A 858 -23.11 -7.59 92.53
N HIS A 859 -23.57 -8.73 93.03
CA HIS A 859 -24.91 -8.89 93.58
C HIS A 859 -24.92 -9.76 94.82
N ALA A 860 -25.72 -9.39 95.81
CA ALA A 860 -25.84 -10.09 97.08
C ALA A 860 -27.26 -10.67 97.23
N TYR A 861 -27.33 -11.99 97.30
CA TYR A 861 -28.59 -12.71 97.46
C TYR A 861 -29.08 -12.60 98.92
N PRO A 862 -30.33 -12.19 99.17
CA PRO A 862 -30.80 -11.85 100.51
C PRO A 862 -31.08 -13.06 101.40
N ALA A 863 -31.26 -14.24 100.81
CA ALA A 863 -31.61 -15.47 101.53
C ALA A 863 -30.94 -16.68 100.90
N ALA A 864 -30.81 -17.74 101.69
CA ALA A 864 -30.28 -19.00 101.20
C ALA A 864 -31.18 -19.58 100.10
N CYS A 865 -30.63 -19.86 98.92
CA CYS A 865 -31.33 -20.49 97.80
C CYS A 865 -30.36 -20.92 96.68
N LEU A 866 -30.85 -21.74 95.76
CA LEU A 866 -30.21 -21.97 94.45
C LEU A 866 -30.89 -21.07 93.41
N SER A 867 -30.11 -20.25 92.71
CA SER A 867 -30.56 -19.31 91.68
C SER A 867 -29.85 -19.57 90.34
N THR A 868 -30.51 -19.24 89.24
CA THR A 868 -29.91 -19.25 87.89
C THR A 868 -29.63 -17.83 87.44
N LEU A 869 -28.36 -17.50 87.25
CA LEU A 869 -27.91 -16.26 86.64
C LEU A 869 -27.94 -16.39 85.11
N THR A 870 -28.51 -15.42 84.41
CA THR A 870 -28.44 -15.31 82.95
C THR A 870 -27.73 -14.01 82.58
N PHE A 871 -26.75 -14.09 81.69
CA PHE A 871 -26.08 -12.93 81.08
C PHE A 871 -26.50 -12.86 79.62
N THR A 872 -27.06 -11.73 79.19
CA THR A 872 -27.52 -11.51 77.81
C THR A 872 -26.76 -10.32 77.24
N GLY A 873 -26.25 -10.46 76.02
CA GLY A 873 -25.83 -9.35 75.17
C GLY A 873 -26.88 -9.16 74.08
N ARG A 874 -27.35 -7.93 73.94
CA ARG A 874 -28.30 -7.52 72.92
C ARG A 874 -27.73 -6.29 72.22
N ASP A 875 -27.68 -6.31 70.91
CA ASP A 875 -27.43 -5.12 70.10
C ASP A 875 -28.71 -4.25 70.05
N ASP A 876 -28.64 -3.06 69.47
CA ASP A 876 -29.76 -2.13 69.39
C ASP A 876 -30.66 -2.34 68.16
N ASP A 877 -30.24 -3.18 67.22
CA ASP A 877 -30.99 -3.61 66.03
C ASP A 877 -31.66 -5.01 66.19
N ALA A 878 -31.60 -5.56 67.41
CA ALA A 878 -32.39 -6.66 67.98
C ALA A 878 -31.86 -8.10 67.85
N GLY A 879 -30.63 -8.30 67.38
CA GLY A 879 -29.86 -9.51 67.61
C GLY A 879 -29.53 -9.73 69.11
N THR A 880 -29.46 -11.01 69.49
CA THR A 880 -29.30 -11.38 70.91
C THR A 880 -28.55 -12.68 71.11
N ALA A 881 -27.71 -12.72 72.15
CA ALA A 881 -27.17 -13.96 72.68
C ALA A 881 -27.17 -13.99 74.22
N SER A 882 -27.24 -15.19 74.80
CA SER A 882 -27.26 -15.35 76.25
C SER A 882 -26.48 -16.58 76.73
N ASP A 883 -25.92 -16.49 77.94
CA ASP A 883 -25.28 -17.59 78.67
C ASP A 883 -25.79 -17.65 80.12
N THR A 884 -25.70 -18.81 80.78
CA THR A 884 -26.26 -19.03 82.12
C THR A 884 -25.28 -19.71 83.10
N ALA A 885 -25.40 -19.38 84.40
CA ALA A 885 -24.60 -19.96 85.47
C ALA A 885 -25.42 -20.20 86.75
N ALA A 886 -25.06 -21.22 87.54
CA ALA A 886 -25.71 -21.48 88.83
C ALA A 886 -25.10 -20.64 89.97
N VAL A 887 -25.94 -20.18 90.90
CA VAL A 887 -25.53 -19.48 92.12
C VAL A 887 -26.15 -20.14 93.34
N ILE A 888 -25.29 -20.55 94.28
CA ILE A 888 -25.68 -21.11 95.56
C ILE A 888 -25.47 -20.06 96.64
N THR A 889 -26.56 -19.69 97.29
CA THR A 889 -26.52 -18.86 98.48
C THR A 889 -26.81 -19.72 99.69
N THR A 890 -25.88 -19.82 100.64
CA THR A 890 -26.09 -20.48 101.93
C THR A 890 -26.62 -19.48 102.96
N GLY A 891 -27.24 -19.95 104.03
CA GLY A 891 -27.71 -19.08 105.12
C GLY A 891 -26.56 -18.54 105.97
N ASN A 892 -26.89 -18.05 107.17
CA ASN A 892 -25.93 -17.49 108.14
C ASN A 892 -26.05 -18.15 109.52
N ALA A 893 -26.65 -19.33 109.61
CA ALA A 893 -26.92 -19.96 110.89
C ALA A 893 -25.61 -20.42 111.57
N LEU A 894 -25.26 -19.82 112.71
CA LEU A 894 -24.03 -20.14 113.44
C LEU A 894 -24.01 -21.52 114.12
N ARG A 895 -25.12 -22.27 114.07
CA ARG A 895 -25.27 -23.53 114.80
C ARG A 895 -25.89 -24.60 113.93
N ALA A 896 -25.19 -25.73 113.82
CA ALA A 896 -25.72 -26.93 113.23
C ALA A 896 -26.92 -27.45 114.03
N ARG A 897 -27.88 -28.04 113.32
CA ARG A 897 -29.09 -28.61 113.87
C ARG A 897 -29.12 -30.10 113.60
N ASN A 898 -29.62 -30.84 114.59
CA ASN A 898 -29.72 -32.29 114.47
C ASN A 898 -30.84 -32.70 113.51
N GLN A 899 -30.83 -33.97 113.11
CA GLN A 899 -31.87 -34.53 112.25
C GLN A 899 -33.28 -34.31 112.83
N ALA A 900 -33.48 -34.36 114.14
CA ALA A 900 -34.80 -34.18 114.75
C ALA A 900 -35.34 -32.75 114.57
N TYR A 901 -34.48 -31.74 114.65
CA TYR A 901 -34.84 -30.35 114.35
C TYR A 901 -35.28 -30.22 112.89
N TRP A 902 -34.46 -30.70 111.96
CA TRP A 902 -34.80 -30.64 110.53
C TRP A 902 -36.06 -31.45 110.22
N MET A 903 -36.26 -32.62 110.85
CA MET A 903 -37.48 -33.41 110.72
C MET A 903 -38.71 -32.58 111.10
N GLY A 904 -38.65 -31.81 112.20
CA GLY A 904 -39.72 -30.91 112.61
C GLY A 904 -39.97 -29.76 111.63
N GLU A 905 -38.93 -29.21 111.00
CA GLU A 905 -39.11 -28.17 109.98
C GLU A 905 -39.88 -28.66 108.74
N TYR A 906 -39.79 -29.95 108.41
CA TYR A 906 -40.42 -30.56 107.23
C TYR A 906 -41.67 -31.42 107.54
N ASP A 907 -42.13 -31.55 108.78
CA ASP A 907 -43.26 -32.42 109.17
C ASP A 907 -44.66 -31.91 108.78
N GLY A 908 -44.72 -30.67 108.26
CA GLY A 908 -45.95 -30.00 107.84
C GLY A 908 -46.85 -29.50 108.98
N ARG A 909 -46.40 -29.54 110.25
CA ARG A 909 -47.17 -29.15 111.44
C ARG A 909 -46.59 -27.91 112.12
N ALA A 910 -47.28 -26.79 112.00
CA ALA A 910 -46.88 -25.53 112.63
C ALA A 910 -46.75 -25.61 114.17
N PRO A 911 -45.84 -24.83 114.79
CA PRO A 911 -44.99 -23.79 114.18
C PRO A 911 -43.62 -24.29 113.68
N ASN A 912 -43.26 -23.93 112.44
CA ASN A 912 -41.95 -24.20 111.81
C ASN A 912 -41.11 -22.91 111.79
N GLY A 913 -39.78 -23.01 111.90
CA GLY A 913 -38.86 -21.88 111.88
C GLY A 913 -38.61 -21.28 110.49
N PHE A 914 -38.84 -22.05 109.42
CA PHE A 914 -38.74 -21.59 108.03
C PHE A 914 -40.10 -21.58 107.32
N THR A 915 -40.29 -20.66 106.38
CA THR A 915 -41.44 -20.69 105.46
C THR A 915 -41.28 -21.81 104.42
N SER A 916 -42.37 -22.20 103.75
CA SER A 916 -42.30 -23.23 102.69
C SER A 916 -41.34 -22.83 101.55
N GLY A 917 -41.30 -21.54 101.17
CA GLY A 917 -40.33 -21.04 100.18
C GLY A 917 -38.87 -21.17 100.64
N GLN A 918 -38.58 -20.82 101.90
CA GLN A 918 -37.23 -20.98 102.47
C GLN A 918 -36.81 -22.45 102.55
N ARG A 919 -37.74 -23.34 102.92
CA ARG A 919 -37.50 -24.79 102.95
C ARG A 919 -37.21 -25.35 101.56
N ALA A 920 -37.99 -24.95 100.55
CA ALA A 920 -37.73 -25.32 99.16
C ALA A 920 -36.34 -24.84 98.68
N CYS A 921 -35.95 -23.62 99.04
CA CYS A 921 -34.62 -23.08 98.73
C CYS A 921 -33.48 -23.88 99.39
N LEU A 922 -33.61 -24.20 100.69
CA LEU A 922 -32.62 -25.01 101.41
C LEU A 922 -32.50 -26.42 100.81
N LEU A 923 -33.62 -27.02 100.40
CA LEU A 923 -33.63 -28.28 99.65
C LEU A 923 -32.99 -28.14 98.27
N GLY A 924 -33.23 -27.04 97.56
CA GLY A 924 -32.60 -26.76 96.27
C GLY A 924 -31.07 -26.75 96.37
N VAL A 925 -30.52 -26.10 97.41
CA VAL A 925 -29.08 -26.12 97.70
C VAL A 925 -28.60 -27.53 98.05
N ALA A 926 -29.30 -28.23 98.94
CA ALA A 926 -28.93 -29.58 99.34
C ALA A 926 -28.95 -30.57 98.16
N SER A 927 -29.95 -30.48 97.28
CA SER A 927 -30.10 -31.28 96.07
C SER A 927 -29.05 -30.96 95.01
N PHE A 928 -28.66 -29.69 94.85
CA PHE A 928 -27.61 -29.31 93.91
C PHE A 928 -26.23 -29.81 94.36
N MET A 929 -25.95 -29.70 95.67
CA MET A 929 -24.65 -30.07 96.22
C MET A 929 -24.46 -31.58 96.39
N SER A 930 -25.55 -32.31 96.67
CA SER A 930 -25.48 -33.72 97.00
C SER A 930 -25.32 -34.60 95.75
N ALA A 931 -24.37 -35.53 95.79
CA ALA A 931 -24.30 -36.62 94.80
C ALA A 931 -25.34 -37.74 95.06
N VAL A 932 -26.09 -37.66 96.15
CA VAL A 932 -27.09 -38.66 96.58
C VAL A 932 -28.50 -38.22 96.23
N TYR A 933 -28.79 -36.92 96.39
CA TYR A 933 -30.13 -36.38 96.25
C TYR A 933 -30.29 -35.61 94.93
N GLY A 934 -31.27 -36.01 94.12
CA GLY A 934 -31.83 -35.10 93.10
C GLY A 934 -32.73 -34.03 93.75
N PRO A 935 -33.50 -33.26 92.97
CA PRO A 935 -34.47 -32.29 93.49
C PRO A 935 -35.42 -32.94 94.51
N LEU A 936 -35.33 -32.52 95.77
CA LEU A 936 -36.16 -33.04 96.86
C LEU A 936 -37.38 -32.16 97.08
N THR A 937 -38.54 -32.78 97.25
CA THR A 937 -39.74 -32.13 97.81
C THR A 937 -39.69 -32.13 99.33
N GLU A 938 -40.42 -31.22 99.98
CA GLU A 938 -40.54 -31.18 101.45
C GLU A 938 -41.01 -32.54 102.01
N ALA A 939 -41.95 -33.21 101.33
CA ALA A 939 -42.44 -34.53 101.73
C ALA A 939 -41.36 -35.62 101.66
N GLN A 940 -40.52 -35.60 100.63
CA GLN A 940 -39.39 -36.54 100.50
C GLN A 940 -38.31 -36.26 101.55
N ALA A 941 -38.00 -34.98 101.80
CA ALA A 941 -37.07 -34.59 102.85
C ALA A 941 -37.55 -35.08 104.23
N TYR A 942 -38.83 -34.88 104.55
CA TYR A 942 -39.43 -35.40 105.77
C TYR A 942 -39.39 -36.93 105.85
N ALA A 943 -39.69 -37.65 104.76
CA ALA A 943 -39.64 -39.11 104.73
C ALA A 943 -38.22 -39.65 104.98
N ILE A 944 -37.20 -38.98 104.44
CA ILE A 944 -35.79 -39.33 104.72
C ILE A 944 -35.50 -39.10 106.19
N LEU A 945 -35.75 -37.88 106.68
CA LEU A 945 -35.45 -37.47 108.05
C LEU A 945 -36.20 -38.32 109.09
N SER A 946 -37.46 -38.69 108.87
CA SER A 946 -38.29 -39.43 109.84
C SER A 946 -38.11 -40.96 109.83
N SER A 947 -37.19 -41.51 109.04
CA SER A 947 -37.07 -42.96 108.89
C SER A 947 -36.60 -43.67 110.17
N GLY A 948 -37.47 -44.44 110.84
CA GLY A 948 -37.17 -45.13 112.10
C GLY A 948 -36.30 -46.40 111.99
N SER A 949 -35.53 -46.58 110.92
CA SER A 949 -34.78 -47.81 110.66
C SER A 949 -33.50 -47.89 111.50
N PRO A 950 -33.24 -49.01 112.22
CA PRO A 950 -31.98 -49.22 112.96
C PRO A 950 -30.80 -49.64 112.05
N GLN A 951 -31.00 -49.66 110.72
CA GLN A 951 -29.96 -50.07 109.77
C GLN A 951 -29.04 -48.87 109.42
N PRO A 952 -27.70 -49.05 109.39
CA PRO A 952 -26.77 -47.94 109.13
C PRO A 952 -27.01 -47.18 107.82
N GLY A 953 -27.43 -47.84 106.73
CA GLY A 953 -27.69 -47.18 105.44
C GLY A 953 -28.72 -46.05 105.53
N PRO A 954 -29.99 -46.33 105.88
CA PRO A 954 -31.01 -45.29 106.10
C PRO A 954 -30.58 -44.21 107.10
N LEU A 955 -29.82 -44.56 108.13
CA LEU A 955 -29.29 -43.60 109.10
C LEU A 955 -28.23 -42.66 108.48
N VAL A 956 -27.37 -43.14 107.57
CA VAL A 956 -26.45 -42.26 106.83
C VAL A 956 -27.23 -41.25 106.02
N SER A 957 -28.25 -41.67 105.25
CA SER A 957 -29.06 -40.74 104.45
C SER A 957 -29.76 -39.67 105.31
N GLN A 958 -30.36 -40.06 106.44
CA GLN A 958 -30.93 -39.12 107.40
C GLN A 958 -29.94 -38.03 107.83
N GLN A 959 -28.76 -38.46 108.28
CA GLN A 959 -27.76 -37.54 108.82
C GLN A 959 -27.08 -36.74 107.71
N LEU A 960 -26.96 -37.31 106.51
CA LEU A 960 -26.41 -36.64 105.34
C LEU A 960 -27.33 -35.52 104.87
N LEU A 961 -28.64 -35.75 104.80
CA LEU A 961 -29.60 -34.69 104.46
C LEU A 961 -29.60 -33.59 105.52
N ALA A 962 -29.58 -33.94 106.80
CA ALA A 962 -29.46 -32.97 107.88
C ALA A 962 -28.16 -32.14 107.78
N ALA A 963 -27.04 -32.76 107.41
CA ALA A 963 -25.77 -32.07 107.24
C ALA A 963 -25.79 -31.14 106.01
N TRP A 964 -26.35 -31.55 104.88
CA TRP A 964 -26.52 -30.66 103.73
C TRP A 964 -27.50 -29.51 103.99
N LEU A 965 -28.54 -29.75 104.80
CA LEU A 965 -29.42 -28.67 105.27
C LEU A 965 -28.69 -27.71 106.22
N ASN A 966 -27.76 -28.21 107.04
CA ASN A 966 -26.88 -27.38 107.85
C ASN A 966 -25.95 -26.52 106.97
N PHE A 967 -25.41 -27.07 105.88
CA PHE A 967 -24.66 -26.29 104.88
C PHE A 967 -25.54 -25.25 104.19
N ALA A 968 -26.71 -25.66 103.67
CA ALA A 968 -27.66 -24.77 103.03
C ALA A 968 -28.11 -23.63 103.95
N ASN A 969 -28.25 -23.90 105.24
CA ASN A 969 -28.61 -22.90 106.26
C ASN A 969 -27.41 -22.08 106.77
N GLY A 970 -26.19 -22.40 106.32
CA GLY A 970 -24.96 -21.63 106.60
C GLY A 970 -24.22 -21.99 107.87
N SER A 971 -24.52 -23.14 108.47
CA SER A 971 -23.77 -23.65 109.63
C SER A 971 -22.46 -24.30 109.27
N TYR A 972 -22.28 -24.62 107.99
CA TYR A 972 -21.05 -25.11 107.42
C TYR A 972 -20.80 -24.47 106.07
N ASP A 973 -19.52 -24.24 105.80
CA ASP A 973 -18.97 -24.04 104.47
C ASP A 973 -18.26 -25.31 104.03
N LEU A 974 -18.07 -25.48 102.72
CA LEU A 974 -17.32 -26.64 102.20
C LEU A 974 -15.91 -26.72 102.79
N ALA A 975 -15.30 -25.58 103.13
CA ALA A 975 -13.98 -25.49 103.72
C ALA A 975 -13.97 -25.57 105.26
N THR A 976 -15.12 -25.58 105.94
CA THR A 976 -15.16 -25.60 107.42
C THR A 976 -14.39 -26.81 107.94
N PRO A 977 -13.34 -26.64 108.77
CA PRO A 977 -12.62 -27.75 109.34
C PRO A 977 -13.51 -28.57 110.28
N VAL A 978 -13.52 -29.89 110.13
CA VAL A 978 -14.34 -30.81 110.91
C VAL A 978 -13.50 -31.97 111.46
N ASP A 979 -13.92 -32.50 112.61
CA ASP A 979 -13.33 -33.69 113.24
C ASP A 979 -14.14 -34.93 112.84
N THR A 980 -13.52 -35.80 112.05
CA THR A 980 -14.13 -37.04 111.55
C THR A 980 -13.82 -38.26 112.41
N ASN A 981 -12.89 -38.21 113.35
CA ASN A 981 -12.45 -39.38 114.12
C ASN A 981 -12.82 -39.31 115.62
N GLY A 982 -13.23 -38.15 116.13
CA GLY A 982 -13.71 -37.93 117.50
C GLY A 982 -12.62 -37.66 118.54
N ASP A 983 -11.40 -37.28 118.11
CA ASP A 983 -10.28 -36.92 118.97
C ASP A 983 -10.22 -35.43 119.36
N TRP A 984 -11.24 -34.65 118.95
CA TRP A 984 -11.37 -33.20 119.14
C TRP A 984 -10.41 -32.36 118.31
N LYS A 985 -9.67 -32.95 117.36
CA LYS A 985 -8.86 -32.24 116.37
C LYS A 985 -9.51 -32.36 115.00
N THR A 986 -9.55 -31.25 114.28
CA THR A 986 -10.08 -31.23 112.91
C THR A 986 -9.09 -31.91 111.97
N ASP A 987 -9.54 -32.91 111.21
CA ASP A 987 -8.73 -33.72 110.31
C ASP A 987 -9.26 -33.75 108.86
N SER A 988 -10.39 -33.10 108.58
CA SER A 988 -10.99 -32.94 107.25
C SER A 988 -11.68 -31.59 107.12
N THR A 989 -12.18 -31.25 105.92
CA THR A 989 -13.19 -30.20 105.75
C THR A 989 -14.59 -30.79 105.65
N PHE A 990 -15.62 -30.00 105.93
CA PHE A 990 -17.02 -30.41 105.82
C PHE A 990 -17.32 -30.92 104.41
N GLY A 991 -16.93 -30.19 103.35
CA GLY A 991 -17.16 -30.62 101.97
C GLY A 991 -16.47 -31.94 101.61
N ALA A 992 -15.25 -32.17 102.09
CA ALA A 992 -14.53 -33.42 101.88
C ALA A 992 -15.12 -34.59 102.69
N ALA A 993 -15.56 -34.32 103.92
CA ALA A 993 -16.21 -35.31 104.77
C ALA A 993 -17.60 -35.69 104.22
N MET A 994 -18.36 -34.71 103.73
CA MET A 994 -19.63 -34.93 103.03
C MET A 994 -19.41 -35.76 101.76
N ALA A 995 -18.48 -35.38 100.89
CA ALA A 995 -18.18 -36.14 99.67
C ALA A 995 -17.78 -37.60 99.98
N ARG A 996 -17.00 -37.82 101.05
CA ARG A 996 -16.65 -39.17 101.51
C ARG A 996 -17.86 -39.94 102.03
N ALA A 997 -18.71 -39.31 102.83
CA ALA A 997 -19.93 -39.93 103.35
C ALA A 997 -20.88 -40.31 102.20
N GLU A 998 -21.02 -39.44 101.20
CA GLU A 998 -21.80 -39.70 99.98
C GLU A 998 -21.20 -40.82 99.14
N ALA A 999 -19.88 -40.83 98.94
CA ALA A 999 -19.20 -41.90 98.20
C ALA A 999 -19.36 -43.26 98.87
N VAL A 1000 -19.30 -43.31 100.21
CA VAL A 1000 -19.56 -44.54 100.97
C VAL A 1000 -21.04 -44.93 100.91
N TYR A 1001 -21.96 -43.97 100.99
CA TYR A 1001 -23.40 -44.23 100.89
C TYR A 1001 -23.80 -44.77 99.50
N ASN A 1002 -23.29 -44.16 98.45
CA ASN A 1002 -23.58 -44.53 97.06
C ASN A 1002 -22.84 -45.80 96.61
N ASN A 1003 -21.89 -46.32 97.39
CA ASN A 1003 -21.19 -47.55 97.06
C ASN A 1003 -21.97 -48.78 97.58
N PRO A 1004 -22.58 -49.59 96.70
CA PRO A 1004 -23.36 -50.77 97.13
C PRO A 1004 -22.49 -51.85 97.80
N ALA A 1005 -21.16 -51.77 97.68
CA ALA A 1005 -20.22 -52.69 98.33
C ALA A 1005 -19.79 -52.25 99.75
N SER A 1006 -20.25 -51.08 100.22
CA SER A 1006 -19.87 -50.59 101.55
C SER A 1006 -20.38 -51.48 102.68
N THR A 1007 -19.48 -51.81 103.61
CA THR A 1007 -19.80 -52.70 104.73
C THR A 1007 -20.67 -51.99 105.78
N ARG A 1008 -21.33 -52.78 106.63
CA ARG A 1008 -22.13 -52.25 107.75
C ARG A 1008 -21.30 -51.32 108.65
N ASP A 1009 -20.04 -51.67 108.92
CA ASP A 1009 -19.13 -50.89 109.77
C ASP A 1009 -18.69 -49.59 109.09
N GLN A 1010 -18.47 -49.62 107.77
CA GLN A 1010 -18.15 -48.42 107.00
C GLN A 1010 -19.32 -47.42 107.01
N LEU A 1011 -20.55 -47.91 106.80
CA LEU A 1011 -21.76 -47.10 106.90
C LEU A 1011 -21.96 -46.57 108.32
N GLN A 1012 -21.80 -47.41 109.35
CA GLN A 1012 -21.91 -46.99 110.75
C GLN A 1012 -20.88 -45.90 111.10
N SER A 1013 -19.65 -46.03 110.62
CA SER A 1013 -18.62 -44.99 110.79
C SER A 1013 -19.03 -43.65 110.17
N GLN A 1014 -19.71 -43.66 109.02
CA GLN A 1014 -20.23 -42.42 108.44
C GLN A 1014 -21.42 -41.84 109.22
N VAL A 1015 -22.29 -42.70 109.79
CA VAL A 1015 -23.33 -42.25 110.73
C VAL A 1015 -22.69 -41.51 111.90
N ASP A 1016 -21.64 -42.05 112.50
CA ASP A 1016 -20.96 -41.45 113.65
C ASP A 1016 -20.31 -40.09 113.29
N VAL A 1017 -19.72 -39.98 112.09
CA VAL A 1017 -19.16 -38.73 111.55
C VAL A 1017 -20.25 -37.68 111.34
N LEU A 1018 -21.32 -38.03 110.62
CA LEU A 1018 -22.40 -37.09 110.31
C LEU A 1018 -23.18 -36.69 111.55
N LEU A 1019 -23.35 -37.61 112.51
CA LEU A 1019 -23.89 -37.28 113.83
C LEU A 1019 -23.05 -36.19 114.47
N ARG A 1020 -21.71 -36.32 114.53
CA ARG A 1020 -20.84 -35.26 115.09
C ARG A 1020 -21.05 -33.89 114.45
N PHE A 1021 -21.33 -33.84 113.15
CA PHE A 1021 -21.62 -32.58 112.46
C PHE A 1021 -23.00 -32.02 112.86
N ASN A 1022 -23.97 -32.90 113.07
CA ASN A 1022 -25.35 -32.50 113.32
C ASN A 1022 -25.66 -32.21 114.80
N VAL A 1023 -24.75 -32.45 115.76
CA VAL A 1023 -24.99 -32.19 117.21
C VAL A 1023 -24.10 -31.12 117.87
N ARG A 1024 -23.13 -30.52 117.18
CA ARG A 1024 -22.14 -29.64 117.82
C ARG A 1024 -22.57 -28.16 117.87
N ASP A 1025 -23.26 -27.77 118.94
CA ASP A 1025 -22.69 -26.89 119.99
C ASP A 1025 -23.72 -26.56 121.10
N GLY A 1026 -23.45 -27.09 122.30
CA GLY A 1026 -23.92 -26.54 123.57
C GLY A 1026 -24.64 -27.50 124.52
N GLY A 1027 -24.00 -28.61 124.89
CA GLY A 1027 -24.42 -29.53 125.96
C GLY A 1027 -23.56 -30.76 126.02
#